data_AF-A0A3B9PT21-F1
#
_entry.id   AF-A0A3B9PT21-F1
#
_cell.length_a   1.000
_cell.length_b   1.000
_cell.length_c   1.000
_cell.angle_alpha   90.00
_cell.angle_beta   90.00
_cell.angle_gamma   90.00
#
_symmetry.space_group_name_H-M   'P 1'
#
loop_
_entity.id
_entity.type
_entity.pdbx_description
1 polymer ?
#
loop_
_entity_poly.entity_id
_entity_poly.type
_entity_poly.pdbx_seq_one_letter_code
_entity_poly.pdbx_strand_id
1 'polypeptide(L)'
;MINSRLISKGKALIGWNFAPDGGLYAVDWAGGYPLNQKGAIWKLDVKDSHKHPLRNETEDLIGDDFAALKESKLLDLLDWPDQRVRLKAQFELVERKVFSGSVRTEWIAQAKELALIHMIWGCGQLARSGHMSGEDIADLLATPEISSDPELRSQIFRVATDVSSFPSNLIVQGIKSSSIREQYFALLAFKKHGERKDLDLILNVIHENNGKDLYIRHAAIEALTSFNSKTIGMLHKHKSVEVQLSAVVALRRKKAPEIYHFLKSRSTLVSTEAALGIYDDFSILPALQYLAEALESSDNNTNAFVLRAVNANARIGKAQNAARIAKWACNEKLLDEQRLFALERLIEWHSPPSLDAVTGRYRSSPDKRAEFSEVRKAVKPFLQSLLTSASANIQAEAMKMSQVFDLRPSSEVLALLVAQQNAHENIRIAAIHAMADEQGRIADKNIIDTAINSNSAKLRVVGLQYLARAEANELGIILAFLKSGKLIEKQQAVRSLAKIKSTHEISKLVQKMLEGKLDPGIHLEVTEAAISLLPDDEKVKSLIAKRSNIMDPKSFEDCLEGGDPEMGKNVFMRNISGQCVRCHKYEKRGPGSIIGPNLWKVGQRDPRYLLESIIAPQATITKNFGNISIDLKDGSIISGLFSGEGANGITLYDSTSGSNKFINHGDISARSQVVSIMPPMGALMERIEIRDLIAFLRTLDGQ
;
A
#
# COMPACT_ATOMS: atom_id res chain seq x y z
N MET A 1 3.98 5.50 -34.81
CA MET A 1 5.06 6.46 -35.15
C MET A 1 5.67 6.04 -36.46
N ILE A 2 5.54 6.87 -37.48
CA ILE A 2 6.22 6.69 -38.77
C ILE A 2 7.53 7.47 -38.65
N ASN A 3 8.69 6.84 -38.92
CA ASN A 3 10.03 7.45 -38.86
C ASN A 3 10.53 7.90 -37.47
N SER A 4 10.46 7.05 -36.44
CA SER A 4 11.13 7.35 -35.17
C SER A 4 12.66 7.45 -35.37
N ARG A 5 13.27 8.52 -34.86
CA ARG A 5 14.73 8.71 -34.84
C ARG A 5 15.21 8.92 -33.42
N LEU A 6 16.31 8.25 -33.06
CA LEU A 6 16.97 8.45 -31.77
C LEU A 6 17.79 9.75 -31.82
N ILE A 7 17.38 10.74 -31.02
CA ILE A 7 18.04 12.05 -30.96
C ILE A 7 19.17 12.07 -29.92
N SER A 8 19.02 11.36 -28.79
CA SER A 8 20.04 11.26 -27.74
C SER A 8 19.93 9.92 -27.01
N LYS A 9 21.08 9.41 -26.53
CA LYS A 9 21.18 8.25 -25.63
C LYS A 9 22.18 8.59 -24.52
N GLY A 10 21.79 8.38 -23.26
CA GLY A 10 22.66 8.59 -22.08
C GLY A 10 22.66 10.00 -21.50
N LYS A 11 22.22 11.03 -22.24
CA LYS A 11 21.96 12.37 -21.70
C LYS A 11 20.46 12.61 -21.54
N ALA A 12 20.05 13.01 -20.34
CA ALA A 12 18.66 13.32 -20.02
C ALA A 12 18.31 14.72 -20.53
N LEU A 13 17.92 14.81 -21.80
CA LEU A 13 17.38 16.04 -22.38
C LEU A 13 15.94 16.23 -21.88
N ILE A 14 15.72 17.17 -20.95
CA ILE A 14 14.42 17.31 -20.25
C ILE A 14 13.51 18.41 -20.84
N GLY A 15 14.01 19.14 -21.84
CA GLY A 15 13.25 20.14 -22.57
C GLY A 15 13.90 20.37 -23.94
N TRP A 16 13.08 20.62 -24.95
CA TRP A 16 13.52 20.82 -26.32
C TRP A 16 12.58 21.75 -27.09
N ASN A 17 13.12 22.56 -27.99
CA ASN A 17 12.33 23.39 -28.89
C ASN A 17 13.13 23.76 -30.15
N PHE A 18 12.44 24.07 -31.24
CA PHE A 18 13.06 24.65 -32.42
C PHE A 18 13.19 26.17 -32.25
N ALA A 19 14.40 26.70 -32.40
CA ALA A 19 14.64 28.14 -32.41
C ALA A 19 14.26 28.77 -33.77
N PRO A 20 14.21 30.11 -33.89
CA PRO A 20 13.92 30.77 -35.17
C PRO A 20 14.89 30.39 -36.29
N ASP A 21 16.17 30.18 -35.97
CA ASP A 21 17.23 29.67 -36.87
C ASP A 21 16.99 28.22 -37.39
N GLY A 22 15.90 27.58 -36.93
CA GLY A 22 15.48 26.23 -37.25
C GLY A 22 16.25 25.13 -36.54
N GLY A 23 17.25 25.44 -35.72
CA GLY A 23 17.99 24.47 -34.92
C GLY A 23 17.13 23.91 -33.79
N LEU A 24 17.33 22.63 -33.45
CA LEU A 24 16.69 22.01 -32.29
C LEU A 24 17.57 22.22 -31.05
N TYR A 25 17.09 23.02 -30.10
CA TYR A 25 17.79 23.27 -28.85
C TYR A 25 17.22 22.38 -27.76
N ALA A 26 18.08 21.82 -26.92
CA ALA A 26 17.69 20.96 -25.81
C ALA A 26 18.47 21.28 -24.53
N VAL A 27 17.84 21.14 -23.38
CA VAL A 27 18.45 21.41 -22.07
C VAL A 27 18.76 20.13 -21.31
N ASP A 28 19.91 20.11 -20.66
CA ASP A 28 20.42 19.02 -19.81
C ASP A 28 20.83 19.59 -18.45
N TRP A 29 20.54 18.87 -17.37
CA TRP A 29 20.90 19.23 -16.00
C TRP A 29 22.15 18.53 -15.46
N ALA A 30 22.87 17.76 -16.29
CA ALA A 30 24.20 17.16 -16.05
C ALA A 30 24.38 16.28 -14.79
N GLY A 31 23.48 16.32 -13.81
CA GLY A 31 23.43 15.55 -12.58
C GLY A 31 21.99 15.42 -12.12
N GLY A 32 21.63 14.23 -11.63
CA GLY A 32 20.29 13.93 -11.14
C GLY A 32 19.95 14.68 -9.85
N TYR A 33 18.99 14.15 -9.10
CA TYR A 33 18.65 14.71 -7.79
C TYR A 33 19.63 14.21 -6.71
N PRO A 34 20.12 15.10 -5.81
CA PRO A 34 19.85 16.54 -5.72
C PRO A 34 20.57 17.38 -6.79
N LEU A 35 19.93 18.48 -7.22
CA LEU A 35 20.45 19.37 -8.28
C LEU A 35 21.83 19.95 -7.91
N ASN A 36 22.77 19.90 -8.86
CA ASN A 36 24.16 20.32 -8.66
C ASN A 36 24.50 21.70 -9.26
N GLN A 37 23.50 22.48 -9.66
CA GLN A 37 23.63 23.79 -10.31
C GLN A 37 24.49 23.78 -11.60
N LYS A 38 24.65 22.62 -12.25
CA LYS A 38 25.30 22.50 -13.55
C LYS A 38 24.25 22.14 -14.60
N GLY A 39 24.50 22.54 -15.84
CA GLY A 39 23.62 22.23 -16.97
C GLY A 39 24.25 22.65 -18.29
N ALA A 40 23.63 22.25 -19.40
CA ALA A 40 24.07 22.60 -20.74
C ALA A 40 22.86 22.83 -21.66
N ILE A 41 23.05 23.71 -22.64
CA ILE A 41 22.17 23.87 -23.78
C ILE A 41 22.84 23.23 -24.98
N TRP A 42 22.19 22.23 -25.55
CA TRP A 42 22.63 21.50 -26.74
C TRP A 42 21.91 22.08 -27.95
N LYS A 43 22.65 22.49 -28.98
CA LYS A 43 22.09 22.78 -30.30
C LYS A 43 22.32 21.58 -31.20
N LEU A 44 21.24 21.03 -31.73
CA LEU A 44 21.26 20.00 -32.76
C LEU A 44 20.82 20.64 -34.07
N ASP A 45 21.68 20.53 -35.07
CA ASP A 45 21.46 21.17 -36.36
C ASP A 45 21.89 20.27 -37.52
N VAL A 46 21.42 20.58 -38.72
CA VAL A 46 21.88 19.95 -39.96
C VAL A 46 23.18 20.61 -40.43
N LYS A 47 23.98 19.87 -41.20
CA LYS A 47 25.16 20.45 -41.87
C LYS A 47 24.73 21.60 -42.77
N ASP A 48 25.59 22.61 -42.95
CA ASP A 48 25.27 23.80 -43.76
C ASP A 48 24.78 23.47 -45.16
N SER A 49 25.35 22.43 -45.80
CA SER A 49 24.94 21.95 -47.12
C SER A 49 23.53 21.36 -47.19
N HIS A 50 22.89 21.12 -46.05
CA HIS A 50 21.54 20.57 -45.92
C HIS A 50 20.56 21.56 -45.29
N LYS A 51 20.96 22.82 -45.04
CA LYS A 51 20.06 23.84 -44.54
C LYS A 51 19.03 24.18 -45.61
N HIS A 52 17.75 24.09 -45.26
CA HIS A 52 16.66 24.48 -46.15
C HIS A 52 16.69 26.00 -46.39
N PRO A 53 16.52 26.49 -47.63
CA PRO A 53 16.60 27.93 -47.94
C PRO A 53 15.66 28.81 -47.10
N LEU A 54 14.45 28.30 -46.81
CA LEU A 54 13.44 29.02 -46.02
C LEU A 54 13.81 29.27 -44.54
N ARG A 55 14.92 28.71 -44.03
CA ARG A 55 15.31 28.90 -42.62
C ARG A 55 15.62 30.36 -42.31
N ASN A 56 16.45 30.99 -43.13
CA ASN A 56 16.84 32.38 -42.92
C ASN A 56 15.62 33.30 -43.07
N GLU A 57 14.80 33.07 -44.10
CA GLU A 57 13.56 33.84 -44.29
C GLU A 57 12.58 33.66 -43.12
N THR A 58 12.48 32.45 -42.55
CA THR A 58 11.64 32.20 -41.37
C THR A 58 12.22 32.88 -40.13
N GLU A 59 13.54 32.88 -39.95
CA GLU A 59 14.20 33.57 -38.86
C GLU A 59 13.97 35.09 -38.94
N ASP A 60 14.18 35.67 -40.12
CA ASP A 60 13.92 37.09 -40.41
C ASP A 60 12.45 37.44 -40.16
N LEU A 61 11.52 36.67 -40.75
CA LEU A 61 10.08 36.87 -40.54
C LEU A 61 9.71 36.73 -39.07
N ILE A 62 10.27 35.80 -38.30
CA ILE A 62 10.01 35.71 -36.86
C ILE A 62 10.60 36.91 -36.12
N GLY A 63 11.69 37.52 -36.59
CA GLY A 63 12.26 38.75 -36.03
C GLY A 63 11.47 40.03 -36.37
N ASP A 64 10.71 40.02 -37.48
CA ASP A 64 10.02 41.19 -38.00
C ASP A 64 8.86 41.70 -37.11
N ASP A 65 8.55 42.99 -37.30
CA ASP A 65 7.37 43.65 -36.78
C ASP A 65 6.18 43.50 -37.75
N PHE A 66 5.25 42.61 -37.41
CA PHE A 66 4.07 42.32 -38.24
C PHE A 66 3.11 43.51 -38.31
N ALA A 67 3.14 44.43 -37.34
CA ALA A 67 2.33 45.64 -37.33
C ALA A 67 2.69 46.58 -38.50
N ALA A 68 3.93 46.52 -38.99
CA ALA A 68 4.38 47.31 -40.13
C ALA A 68 4.07 46.66 -41.50
N LEU A 69 3.74 45.36 -41.53
CA LEU A 69 3.48 44.63 -42.78
C LEU A 69 2.12 45.01 -43.40
N LYS A 70 2.05 45.01 -44.73
CA LYS A 70 0.78 45.21 -45.46
C LYS A 70 -0.16 44.02 -45.27
N GLU A 71 -1.46 44.29 -45.27
CA GLU A 71 -2.51 43.27 -45.13
C GLU A 71 -2.36 42.11 -46.13
N SER A 72 -2.09 42.41 -47.41
CA SER A 72 -1.89 41.37 -48.44
C SER A 72 -0.73 40.44 -48.10
N LYS A 73 0.39 40.98 -47.60
CA LYS A 73 1.54 40.17 -47.17
C LYS A 73 1.19 39.32 -45.95
N LEU A 74 0.43 39.85 -44.99
CA LEU A 74 -0.05 39.08 -43.84
C LEU A 74 -0.95 37.92 -44.26
N LEU A 75 -1.84 38.13 -45.24
CA LEU A 75 -2.70 37.08 -45.80
C LEU A 75 -1.87 36.00 -46.53
N ASP A 76 -0.85 36.38 -47.30
CA ASP A 76 0.06 35.43 -47.95
C ASP A 76 0.83 34.57 -46.93
N LEU A 77 1.20 35.16 -45.79
CA LEU A 77 1.92 34.47 -44.72
C LEU A 77 1.08 33.44 -43.97
N LEU A 78 -0.25 33.39 -44.17
CA LEU A 78 -1.11 32.37 -43.55
C LEU A 78 -0.92 30.96 -44.14
N ASP A 79 -0.23 30.82 -45.27
CA ASP A 79 0.18 29.53 -45.84
C ASP A 79 1.68 29.23 -45.59
N TRP A 80 2.38 30.07 -44.82
CA TRP A 80 3.81 29.90 -44.60
C TRP A 80 4.13 28.54 -43.94
N PRO A 81 5.20 27.80 -44.30
CA PRO A 81 5.46 26.47 -43.71
C PRO A 81 5.65 26.44 -42.18
N ASP A 82 6.26 27.48 -41.60
CA ASP A 82 6.44 27.61 -40.15
C ASP A 82 5.19 28.18 -39.45
N GLN A 83 4.66 27.44 -38.48
CA GLN A 83 3.43 27.83 -37.77
C GLN A 83 3.58 29.12 -36.97
N ARG A 84 4.78 29.47 -36.49
CA ARG A 84 5.00 30.68 -35.69
C ARG A 84 4.79 31.93 -36.54
N VAL A 85 5.26 31.91 -37.79
CA VAL A 85 5.03 32.98 -38.77
C VAL A 85 3.53 33.09 -39.06
N ARG A 86 2.84 31.98 -39.34
CA ARG A 86 1.38 31.97 -39.58
C ARG A 86 0.60 32.53 -38.40
N LEU A 87 0.96 32.16 -37.16
CA LEU A 87 0.29 32.65 -35.94
C LEU A 87 0.53 34.15 -35.73
N LYS A 88 1.75 34.65 -35.94
CA LYS A 88 2.02 36.09 -35.89
C LYS A 88 1.18 36.87 -36.90
N ALA A 89 1.12 36.39 -38.15
CA ALA A 89 0.28 36.99 -39.18
C ALA A 89 -1.20 36.94 -38.81
N GLN A 90 -1.70 35.80 -38.34
CA GLN A 90 -3.10 35.64 -37.90
C GLN A 90 -3.44 36.60 -36.76
N PHE A 91 -2.60 36.70 -35.73
CA PHE A 91 -2.87 37.58 -34.59
C PHE A 91 -2.91 39.05 -35.00
N GLU A 92 -2.01 39.46 -35.88
CA GLU A 92 -2.02 40.82 -36.43
C GLU A 92 -3.28 41.08 -37.28
N LEU A 93 -3.67 40.13 -38.14
CA LEU A 93 -4.90 40.25 -38.94
C LEU A 93 -6.16 40.32 -38.07
N VAL A 94 -6.16 39.62 -36.92
CA VAL A 94 -7.23 39.69 -35.92
C VAL A 94 -7.24 41.04 -35.20
N GLU A 95 -6.09 41.57 -34.80
CA GLU A 95 -5.98 42.90 -34.19
C GLU A 95 -6.53 43.99 -35.13
N ARG A 96 -6.23 43.85 -36.43
CA ARG A 96 -6.74 44.70 -37.50
C ARG A 96 -8.19 44.40 -37.91
N LYS A 97 -8.80 43.35 -37.34
CA LYS A 97 -10.19 42.91 -37.61
C LYS A 97 -10.47 42.56 -39.07
N VAL A 98 -9.43 42.19 -39.84
CA VAL A 98 -9.51 41.95 -41.30
C VAL A 98 -10.55 40.88 -41.63
N PHE A 99 -10.60 39.80 -40.83
CA PHE A 99 -11.54 38.71 -41.07
C PHE A 99 -13.02 39.04 -40.78
N SER A 100 -13.34 40.23 -40.27
CA SER A 100 -14.73 40.71 -40.13
C SER A 100 -15.18 41.59 -41.31
N GLY A 101 -14.26 41.95 -42.22
CA GLY A 101 -14.51 42.83 -43.35
C GLY A 101 -14.94 42.12 -44.65
N SER A 102 -15.34 42.91 -45.65
CA SER A 102 -15.78 42.44 -46.97
C SER A 102 -14.69 41.75 -47.80
N VAL A 103 -13.42 42.10 -47.56
CA VAL A 103 -12.23 41.53 -48.25
C VAL A 103 -12.13 40.01 -48.06
N ARG A 104 -12.70 39.47 -46.97
CA ARG A 104 -12.67 38.04 -46.65
C ARG A 104 -13.25 37.16 -47.76
N THR A 105 -14.38 37.55 -48.34
CA THR A 105 -15.15 36.67 -49.23
C THR A 105 -14.43 36.39 -50.55
N GLU A 106 -13.80 37.41 -51.14
CA GLU A 106 -13.05 37.26 -52.40
C GLU A 106 -11.73 36.50 -52.20
N TRP A 107 -11.09 36.69 -51.04
CA TRP A 107 -9.83 36.02 -50.72
C TRP A 107 -9.97 34.51 -50.51
N ILE A 108 -11.10 34.04 -49.95
CA ILE A 108 -11.33 32.61 -49.67
C ILE A 108 -11.17 31.75 -50.94
N ALA A 109 -11.68 32.22 -52.09
CA ALA A 109 -11.67 31.47 -53.34
C ALA A 109 -10.26 31.19 -53.89
N GLN A 110 -9.24 31.92 -53.44
CA GLN A 110 -7.85 31.79 -53.89
C GLN A 110 -6.92 31.26 -52.78
N ALA A 111 -7.41 31.19 -51.55
CA ALA A 111 -6.63 30.80 -50.39
C ALA A 111 -6.42 29.27 -50.35
N LYS A 112 -5.25 28.86 -49.86
CA LYS A 112 -4.92 27.45 -49.64
C LYS A 112 -5.50 26.97 -48.30
N GLU A 113 -5.62 25.65 -48.15
CA GLU A 113 -6.20 24.99 -46.97
C GLU A 113 -5.61 25.52 -45.64
N LEU A 114 -4.28 25.59 -45.50
CA LEU A 114 -3.66 26.08 -44.26
C LEU A 114 -4.02 27.55 -43.96
N ALA A 115 -4.08 28.39 -44.98
CA ALA A 115 -4.46 29.78 -44.83
C ALA A 115 -5.93 29.91 -44.39
N LEU A 116 -6.82 29.10 -44.96
CA LEU A 116 -8.23 29.02 -44.56
C LEU A 116 -8.40 28.52 -43.13
N ILE A 117 -7.62 27.52 -42.69
CA ILE A 117 -7.60 27.05 -41.30
C ILE A 117 -7.24 28.18 -40.34
N HIS A 118 -6.18 28.94 -40.63
CA HIS A 118 -5.76 30.07 -39.81
C HIS A 118 -6.78 31.21 -39.81
N MET A 119 -7.44 31.47 -40.95
CA MET A 119 -8.55 32.42 -41.03
C MET A 119 -9.73 31.99 -40.16
N ILE A 120 -10.14 30.72 -40.20
CA ILE A 120 -11.20 30.18 -39.34
C ILE A 120 -10.86 30.36 -37.86
N TRP A 121 -9.62 30.07 -37.45
CA TRP A 121 -9.18 30.28 -36.07
C TRP A 121 -9.17 31.77 -35.70
N GLY A 122 -8.78 32.64 -36.63
CA GLY A 122 -8.84 34.09 -36.49
C GLY A 122 -10.28 34.60 -36.29
N CYS A 123 -11.23 34.11 -37.07
CA CYS A 123 -12.66 34.38 -36.88
C CYS A 123 -13.12 33.99 -35.46
N GLY A 124 -12.68 32.84 -34.95
CA GLY A 124 -12.92 32.43 -33.57
C GLY A 124 -12.31 33.37 -32.51
N GLN A 125 -11.14 33.94 -32.79
CA GLN A 125 -10.54 34.97 -31.93
C GLN A 125 -11.37 36.26 -31.93
N LEU A 126 -11.81 36.71 -33.10
CA LEU A 126 -12.68 37.87 -33.22
C LEU A 126 -13.99 37.66 -32.48
N ALA A 127 -14.61 36.48 -32.59
CA ALA A 127 -15.85 36.17 -31.90
C ALA A 127 -15.71 36.19 -30.37
N ARG A 128 -14.61 35.66 -29.83
CA ARG A 128 -14.32 35.76 -28.38
C ARG A 128 -14.10 37.19 -27.90
N SER A 129 -13.65 38.07 -28.78
CA SER A 129 -13.49 39.51 -28.50
C SER A 129 -14.73 40.36 -28.80
N GLY A 130 -15.84 39.75 -29.22
CA GLY A 130 -17.10 40.45 -29.52
C GLY A 130 -17.14 41.15 -30.88
N HIS A 131 -16.18 40.88 -31.77
CA HIS A 131 -16.09 41.50 -33.10
C HIS A 131 -16.67 40.63 -34.22
N MET A 132 -17.23 39.47 -33.88
CA MET A 132 -17.87 38.55 -34.82
C MET A 132 -18.88 37.69 -34.06
N SER A 133 -20.00 37.33 -34.68
CA SER A 133 -20.98 36.43 -34.09
C SER A 133 -20.69 34.97 -34.44
N GLY A 134 -21.31 34.03 -33.71
CA GLY A 134 -21.24 32.62 -34.08
C GLY A 134 -21.97 32.32 -35.39
N GLU A 135 -23.01 33.10 -35.68
CA GLU A 135 -23.76 33.08 -36.93
C GLU A 135 -22.86 33.47 -38.12
N ASP A 136 -22.05 34.52 -37.99
CA ASP A 136 -21.10 34.92 -39.04
C ASP A 136 -20.05 33.83 -39.34
N ILE A 137 -19.66 33.07 -38.31
CA ILE A 137 -18.74 31.93 -38.47
C ILE A 137 -19.46 30.75 -39.10
N ALA A 138 -20.72 30.51 -38.72
CA ALA A 138 -21.54 29.44 -39.27
C ALA A 138 -21.80 29.63 -40.76
N ASP A 139 -21.97 30.87 -41.23
CA ASP A 139 -22.16 31.20 -42.65
C ASP A 139 -21.00 30.74 -43.54
N LEU A 140 -19.79 30.61 -42.97
CA LEU A 140 -18.63 30.06 -43.69
C LEU A 140 -18.85 28.61 -44.15
N LEU A 141 -19.74 27.85 -43.51
CA LEU A 141 -20.08 26.49 -43.96
C LEU A 141 -20.80 26.48 -45.31
N ALA A 142 -21.40 27.60 -45.73
CA ALA A 142 -22.04 27.73 -47.04
C ALA A 142 -21.05 28.10 -48.16
N THR A 143 -19.80 28.44 -47.82
CA THR A 143 -18.77 28.80 -48.80
C THR A 143 -18.29 27.55 -49.57
N PRO A 144 -18.19 27.57 -50.91
CA PRO A 144 -17.85 26.37 -51.70
C PRO A 144 -16.57 25.65 -51.26
N GLU A 145 -15.52 26.41 -50.95
CA GLU A 145 -14.21 25.91 -50.53
C GLU A 145 -14.30 25.17 -49.18
N ILE A 146 -15.08 25.70 -48.24
CA ILE A 146 -15.25 25.12 -46.90
C ILE A 146 -16.27 23.98 -46.93
N SER A 147 -17.39 24.15 -47.64
CA SER A 147 -18.47 23.16 -47.71
C SER A 147 -18.00 21.83 -48.30
N SER A 148 -17.06 21.85 -49.24
CA SER A 148 -16.54 20.66 -49.91
C SER A 148 -15.41 19.96 -49.14
N ASP A 149 -14.75 20.64 -48.19
CA ASP A 149 -13.59 20.12 -47.47
C ASP A 149 -13.93 19.71 -46.01
N PRO A 150 -13.89 18.40 -45.67
CA PRO A 150 -14.14 17.94 -44.32
C PRO A 150 -13.22 18.48 -43.23
N GLU A 151 -11.96 18.82 -43.53
CA GLU A 151 -11.04 19.38 -42.54
C GLU A 151 -11.43 20.82 -42.23
N LEU A 152 -11.77 21.63 -43.24
CA LEU A 152 -12.21 23.01 -43.02
C LEU A 152 -13.52 23.07 -42.23
N ARG A 153 -14.52 22.22 -42.56
CA ARG A 153 -15.73 22.10 -41.74
C ARG A 153 -15.42 21.68 -40.30
N SER A 154 -14.48 20.76 -40.12
CA SER A 154 -14.03 20.34 -38.77
C SER A 154 -13.47 21.52 -37.97
N GLN A 155 -12.71 22.42 -38.61
CA GLN A 155 -12.19 23.62 -37.94
C GLN A 155 -13.31 24.61 -37.56
N ILE A 156 -14.36 24.75 -38.37
CA ILE A 156 -15.53 25.57 -38.00
C ILE A 156 -16.18 25.02 -36.73
N PHE A 157 -16.47 23.72 -36.66
CA PHE A 157 -17.05 23.12 -35.45
C PHE A 157 -16.10 23.16 -34.24
N ARG A 158 -14.79 23.11 -34.48
CA ARG A 158 -13.80 23.33 -33.41
C ARG A 158 -13.91 24.74 -32.85
N VAL A 159 -14.02 25.75 -33.70
CA VAL A 159 -14.22 27.13 -33.25
C VAL A 159 -15.59 27.28 -32.57
N ALA A 160 -16.61 26.56 -33.03
CA ALA A 160 -17.94 26.56 -32.41
C ALA A 160 -17.91 26.20 -30.92
N THR A 161 -16.93 25.42 -30.43
CA THR A 161 -16.82 25.09 -28.99
C THR A 161 -16.50 26.31 -28.12
N ASP A 162 -15.88 27.33 -28.70
CA ASP A 162 -15.29 28.46 -27.97
C ASP A 162 -16.14 29.74 -28.05
N VAL A 163 -17.12 29.79 -28.96
CA VAL A 163 -17.99 30.97 -29.20
C VAL A 163 -19.27 30.94 -28.36
N SER A 164 -19.88 32.10 -28.11
CA SER A 164 -21.04 32.27 -27.23
C SER A 164 -22.33 31.64 -27.77
N SER A 165 -22.65 31.86 -29.06
CA SER A 165 -23.77 31.28 -29.80
C SER A 165 -23.26 30.50 -31.01
N PHE A 166 -24.04 29.52 -31.48
CA PHE A 166 -23.85 28.86 -32.77
C PHE A 166 -25.16 28.17 -33.18
N PRO A 167 -25.56 28.13 -34.46
CA PRO A 167 -26.83 27.52 -34.87
C PRO A 167 -26.90 26.01 -34.57
N SER A 168 -27.87 25.60 -33.73
CA SER A 168 -28.04 24.22 -33.27
C SER A 168 -28.30 23.22 -34.41
N ASN A 169 -29.02 23.65 -35.45
CA ASN A 169 -29.31 22.85 -36.64
C ASN A 169 -28.04 22.46 -37.41
N LEU A 170 -27.03 23.32 -37.45
CA LEU A 170 -25.75 23.04 -38.11
C LEU A 170 -24.89 22.09 -37.27
N ILE A 171 -24.95 22.18 -35.94
CA ILE A 171 -24.32 21.18 -35.06
C ILE A 171 -24.91 19.79 -35.34
N VAL A 172 -26.24 19.69 -35.44
CA VAL A 172 -26.92 18.42 -35.77
C VAL A 172 -26.49 17.88 -37.13
N GLN A 173 -26.27 18.75 -38.13
CA GLN A 173 -25.72 18.35 -39.42
C GLN A 173 -24.28 17.81 -39.29
N GLY A 174 -23.40 18.51 -38.56
CA GLY A 174 -22.02 18.08 -38.32
C GLY A 174 -21.93 16.73 -37.60
N ILE A 175 -22.82 16.48 -36.62
CA ILE A 175 -22.90 15.18 -35.92
C ILE A 175 -23.27 14.04 -36.90
N LYS A 176 -24.05 14.32 -37.94
CA LYS A 176 -24.45 13.35 -38.96
C LYS A 176 -23.43 13.21 -40.11
N SER A 177 -22.31 13.94 -40.05
CA SER A 177 -21.26 13.87 -41.07
C SER A 177 -20.63 12.47 -41.14
N SER A 178 -20.24 12.06 -42.34
CA SER A 178 -19.41 10.87 -42.57
C SER A 178 -17.94 11.09 -42.18
N SER A 179 -17.51 12.34 -42.04
CA SER A 179 -16.17 12.67 -41.51
C SER A 179 -16.15 12.54 -40.00
N ILE A 180 -15.37 11.58 -39.50
CA ILE A 180 -15.20 11.32 -38.06
C ILE A 180 -14.70 12.58 -37.34
N ARG A 181 -13.80 13.35 -37.96
CA ARG A 181 -13.22 14.55 -37.35
C ARG A 181 -14.22 15.70 -37.24
N GLU A 182 -15.10 15.81 -38.23
CA GLU A 182 -16.18 16.79 -38.23
C GLU A 182 -17.22 16.42 -37.17
N GLN A 183 -17.66 15.14 -37.17
CA GLN A 183 -18.56 14.60 -36.16
C GLN A 183 -17.99 14.79 -34.74
N TYR A 184 -16.69 14.56 -34.55
CA TYR A 184 -16.02 14.76 -33.25
C TYR A 184 -16.17 16.19 -32.73
N PHE A 185 -15.81 17.21 -33.53
CA PHE A 185 -15.92 18.59 -33.09
C PHE A 185 -17.37 19.07 -32.97
N ALA A 186 -18.26 18.60 -33.85
CA ALA A 186 -19.69 18.90 -33.74
C ALA A 186 -20.29 18.34 -32.43
N LEU A 187 -19.92 17.13 -32.01
CA LEU A 187 -20.31 16.56 -30.72
C LEU A 187 -19.78 17.39 -29.53
N LEU A 188 -18.54 17.89 -29.61
CA LEU A 188 -18.02 18.79 -28.57
C LEU A 188 -18.79 20.11 -28.51
N ALA A 189 -19.08 20.71 -29.67
CA ALA A 189 -19.83 21.95 -29.75
C ALA A 189 -21.29 21.79 -29.29
N PHE A 190 -21.88 20.60 -29.45
CA PHE A 190 -23.22 20.27 -28.94
C PHE A 190 -23.36 20.51 -27.44
N LYS A 191 -22.28 20.36 -26.65
CA LYS A 191 -22.31 20.61 -25.21
C LYS A 191 -22.84 22.02 -24.88
N LYS A 192 -22.50 23.01 -25.71
CA LYS A 192 -22.88 24.42 -25.52
C LYS A 192 -24.11 24.82 -26.32
N HIS A 193 -24.24 24.30 -27.55
CA HIS A 193 -25.22 24.78 -28.54
C HIS A 193 -26.31 23.76 -28.89
N GLY A 194 -26.26 22.56 -28.32
CA GLY A 194 -27.23 21.50 -28.57
C GLY A 194 -28.57 21.71 -27.86
N GLU A 195 -29.62 21.09 -28.39
CA GLU A 195 -30.97 21.17 -27.83
C GLU A 195 -31.40 19.87 -27.14
N ARG A 196 -32.30 20.00 -26.16
CA ARG A 196 -32.79 18.84 -25.39
C ARG A 196 -33.51 17.80 -26.26
N LYS A 197 -34.11 18.21 -27.38
CA LYS A 197 -34.85 17.33 -28.30
C LYS A 197 -33.93 16.34 -29.02
N ASP A 198 -32.64 16.63 -29.11
CA ASP A 198 -31.66 15.85 -29.88
C ASP A 198 -30.94 14.79 -29.03
N LEU A 199 -31.50 14.41 -27.87
CA LEU A 199 -30.93 13.34 -27.04
C LEU A 199 -30.73 12.04 -27.83
N ASP A 200 -31.76 11.61 -28.57
CA ASP A 200 -31.71 10.36 -29.33
C ASP A 200 -30.62 10.35 -30.38
N LEU A 201 -30.28 11.50 -30.97
CA LEU A 201 -29.16 11.63 -31.89
C LEU A 201 -27.83 11.26 -31.20
N ILE A 202 -27.58 11.79 -30.00
CA ILE A 202 -26.38 11.49 -29.23
C ILE A 202 -26.35 10.02 -28.81
N LEU A 203 -27.49 9.47 -28.37
CA LEU A 203 -27.61 8.06 -27.98
C LEU A 203 -27.33 7.12 -29.15
N ASN A 204 -27.80 7.46 -30.35
CA ASN A 204 -27.54 6.69 -31.57
C ASN A 204 -26.05 6.69 -31.92
N VAL A 205 -25.38 7.85 -31.88
CA VAL A 205 -23.93 7.93 -32.10
C VAL A 205 -23.15 7.05 -31.11
N ILE A 206 -23.52 7.09 -29.83
CA ILE A 206 -22.90 6.24 -28.80
C ILE A 206 -23.14 4.75 -29.09
N HIS A 207 -24.37 4.40 -29.45
CA HIS A 207 -24.76 3.03 -29.77
C HIS A 207 -24.03 2.48 -30.99
N GLU A 208 -23.95 3.24 -32.08
CA GLU A 208 -23.30 2.86 -33.33
C GLU A 208 -21.77 2.76 -33.18
N ASN A 209 -21.17 3.72 -32.48
CA ASN A 209 -19.73 3.69 -32.18
C ASN A 209 -19.36 2.45 -31.35
N ASN A 210 -20.23 2.05 -30.41
CA ASN A 210 -20.08 0.85 -29.57
C ASN A 210 -18.66 0.72 -28.94
N GLY A 211 -18.06 1.85 -28.55
CA GLY A 211 -16.73 1.89 -27.95
C GLY A 211 -15.53 1.67 -28.89
N LYS A 212 -15.71 1.68 -30.22
CA LYS A 212 -14.63 1.49 -31.19
C LYS A 212 -13.72 2.72 -31.31
N ASP A 213 -14.29 3.89 -31.54
CA ASP A 213 -13.56 5.16 -31.58
C ASP A 213 -13.65 5.85 -30.21
N LEU A 214 -12.51 5.94 -29.53
CA LEU A 214 -12.42 6.53 -28.20
C LEU A 214 -12.61 8.05 -28.20
N TYR A 215 -12.31 8.73 -29.30
CA TYR A 215 -12.51 10.17 -29.46
C TYR A 215 -13.99 10.49 -29.65
N ILE A 216 -14.69 9.76 -30.53
CA ILE A 216 -16.15 9.91 -30.71
C ILE A 216 -16.88 9.57 -29.41
N ARG A 217 -16.50 8.48 -28.73
CA ARG A 217 -17.05 8.16 -27.41
C ARG A 217 -16.88 9.33 -26.44
N HIS A 218 -15.67 9.89 -26.35
CA HIS A 218 -15.40 11.03 -25.48
C HIS A 218 -16.27 12.24 -25.81
N ALA A 219 -16.36 12.62 -27.09
CA ALA A 219 -17.12 13.78 -27.51
C ALA A 219 -18.62 13.59 -27.30
N ALA A 220 -19.16 12.39 -27.56
CA ALA A 220 -20.56 12.08 -27.29
C ALA A 220 -20.88 12.06 -25.79
N ILE A 221 -19.95 11.63 -24.93
CA ILE A 221 -20.08 11.76 -23.47
C ILE A 221 -20.11 13.25 -23.07
N GLU A 222 -19.23 14.08 -23.63
CA GLU A 222 -19.26 15.53 -23.38
C GLU A 222 -20.59 16.15 -23.83
N ALA A 223 -21.10 15.78 -25.00
CA ALA A 223 -22.44 16.16 -25.46
C ALA A 223 -23.52 15.72 -24.46
N LEU A 224 -23.46 14.49 -23.96
CA LEU A 224 -24.40 13.96 -22.99
C LEU A 224 -24.40 14.75 -21.65
N THR A 225 -23.28 15.40 -21.29
CA THR A 225 -23.21 16.21 -20.07
C THR A 225 -24.07 17.49 -20.11
N SER A 226 -24.50 17.95 -21.29
CA SER A 226 -25.39 19.12 -21.42
C SER A 226 -26.82 18.82 -20.96
N PHE A 227 -27.22 17.54 -20.93
CA PHE A 227 -28.52 17.12 -20.44
C PHE A 227 -28.57 17.15 -18.90
N ASN A 228 -29.78 17.26 -18.35
CA ASN A 228 -29.97 17.22 -16.90
C ASN A 228 -29.73 15.81 -16.34
N SER A 229 -29.27 15.73 -15.09
CA SER A 229 -28.86 14.46 -14.47
C SER A 229 -29.99 13.43 -14.36
N LYS A 230 -31.25 13.87 -14.18
CA LYS A 230 -32.40 12.96 -14.13
C LYS A 230 -32.61 12.24 -15.46
N THR A 231 -32.53 12.97 -16.58
CA THR A 231 -32.62 12.41 -17.93
C THR A 231 -31.51 11.39 -18.19
N ILE A 232 -30.26 11.72 -17.83
CA ILE A 232 -29.13 10.79 -17.99
C ILE A 232 -29.31 9.56 -17.08
N GLY A 233 -29.81 9.74 -15.86
CA GLY A 233 -30.12 8.67 -14.91
C GLY A 233 -31.12 7.64 -15.46
N MET A 234 -32.12 8.07 -16.24
CA MET A 234 -33.11 7.18 -16.87
C MET A 234 -32.50 6.22 -17.90
N LEU A 235 -31.31 6.50 -18.41
CA LEU A 235 -30.60 5.64 -19.37
C LEU A 235 -30.15 4.31 -18.77
N HIS A 236 -30.30 4.11 -17.45
CA HIS A 236 -30.12 2.80 -16.82
C HIS A 236 -31.05 1.70 -17.40
N LYS A 237 -32.16 2.09 -18.03
CA LYS A 237 -33.11 1.19 -18.71
C LYS A 237 -32.74 0.90 -20.17
N HIS A 238 -31.74 1.60 -20.72
CA HIS A 238 -31.37 1.47 -22.12
C HIS A 238 -30.73 0.11 -22.41
N LYS A 239 -31.01 -0.49 -23.57
CA LYS A 239 -30.53 -1.85 -23.90
C LYS A 239 -29.02 -1.90 -24.21
N SER A 240 -28.48 -0.84 -24.80
CA SER A 240 -27.04 -0.75 -25.11
C SER A 240 -26.21 -0.55 -23.84
N VAL A 241 -25.29 -1.48 -23.58
CA VAL A 241 -24.28 -1.40 -22.51
C VAL A 241 -23.42 -0.15 -22.69
N GLU A 242 -23.11 0.21 -23.93
CA GLU A 242 -22.27 1.37 -24.25
C GLU A 242 -22.94 2.70 -23.88
N VAL A 243 -24.25 2.80 -24.12
CA VAL A 243 -25.04 3.96 -23.71
C VAL A 243 -25.09 4.06 -22.19
N GLN A 244 -25.28 2.93 -21.50
CA GLN A 244 -25.25 2.92 -20.04
C GLN A 244 -23.88 3.35 -19.49
N LEU A 245 -22.77 2.83 -20.03
CA LEU A 245 -21.42 3.23 -19.63
C LEU A 245 -21.18 4.72 -19.87
N SER A 246 -21.52 5.23 -21.05
CA SER A 246 -21.39 6.64 -21.38
C SER A 246 -22.23 7.54 -20.45
N ALA A 247 -23.43 7.10 -20.08
CA ALA A 247 -24.28 7.77 -19.11
C ALA A 247 -23.64 7.81 -17.70
N VAL A 248 -23.05 6.71 -17.25
CA VAL A 248 -22.32 6.64 -15.97
C VAL A 248 -21.15 7.63 -15.96
N VAL A 249 -20.33 7.66 -17.02
CA VAL A 249 -19.20 8.59 -17.12
C VAL A 249 -19.66 10.04 -17.17
N ALA A 250 -20.75 10.34 -17.89
CA ALA A 250 -21.33 11.68 -17.91
C ALA A 250 -21.83 12.11 -16.51
N LEU A 251 -22.52 11.24 -15.78
CA LEU A 251 -22.98 11.52 -14.41
C LEU A 251 -21.80 11.68 -13.43
N ARG A 252 -20.74 10.88 -13.59
CA ARG A 252 -19.49 11.02 -12.83
C ARG A 252 -18.85 12.40 -13.03
N ARG A 253 -18.72 12.85 -14.28
CA ARG A 253 -18.21 14.20 -14.61
C ARG A 253 -19.05 15.30 -13.97
N LYS A 254 -20.37 15.12 -13.96
CA LYS A 254 -21.32 16.04 -13.32
C LYS A 254 -21.37 15.92 -11.79
N LYS A 255 -20.68 14.93 -11.19
CA LYS A 255 -20.78 14.55 -9.77
C LYS A 255 -22.23 14.35 -9.31
N ALA A 256 -23.06 13.80 -10.20
CA ALA A 256 -24.49 13.72 -10.03
C ALA A 256 -24.91 12.42 -9.31
N PRO A 257 -25.79 12.48 -8.30
CA PRO A 257 -26.18 11.30 -7.53
C PRO A 257 -26.92 10.25 -8.34
N GLU A 258 -27.62 10.63 -9.42
CA GLU A 258 -28.39 9.73 -10.28
C GLU A 258 -27.57 8.58 -10.89
N ILE A 259 -26.23 8.64 -10.81
CA ILE A 259 -25.34 7.51 -11.09
C ILE A 259 -25.72 6.23 -10.31
N TYR A 260 -26.37 6.35 -9.14
CA TYR A 260 -26.78 5.19 -8.34
C TYR A 260 -27.74 4.26 -9.09
N HIS A 261 -28.50 4.76 -10.08
CA HIS A 261 -29.42 3.93 -10.87
C HIS A 261 -28.71 2.79 -11.60
N PHE A 262 -27.41 2.92 -11.86
CA PHE A 262 -26.60 1.97 -12.60
C PHE A 262 -25.95 0.88 -11.73
N LEU A 263 -25.99 0.99 -10.40
CA LEU A 263 -25.41 0.01 -9.47
C LEU A 263 -26.01 -1.40 -9.58
N LYS A 264 -27.23 -1.49 -10.10
CA LYS A 264 -27.98 -2.74 -10.32
C LYS A 264 -28.05 -3.15 -11.80
N SER A 265 -27.20 -2.58 -12.65
CA SER A 265 -27.14 -3.00 -14.05
C SER A 265 -26.74 -4.47 -14.15
N ARG A 266 -27.38 -5.20 -15.08
CA ARG A 266 -27.03 -6.59 -15.41
C ARG A 266 -25.61 -6.71 -15.98
N SER A 267 -25.10 -5.63 -16.55
CA SER A 267 -23.71 -5.55 -16.98
C SER A 267 -22.82 -5.27 -15.77
N THR A 268 -21.92 -6.21 -15.46
CA THR A 268 -20.90 -6.02 -14.42
C THR A 268 -19.99 -4.84 -14.74
N LEU A 269 -19.71 -4.56 -16.02
CA LEU A 269 -18.94 -3.38 -16.43
C LEU A 269 -19.63 -2.08 -16.01
N VAL A 270 -20.94 -1.96 -16.27
CA VAL A 270 -21.72 -0.75 -15.96
C VAL A 270 -21.82 -0.53 -14.46
N SER A 271 -22.21 -1.57 -13.71
CA SER A 271 -22.35 -1.46 -12.26
C SER A 271 -21.00 -1.20 -11.57
N THR A 272 -19.90 -1.76 -12.09
CA THR A 272 -18.54 -1.47 -11.61
C THR A 272 -18.14 -0.03 -11.89
N GLU A 273 -18.37 0.48 -13.10
CA GLU A 273 -18.08 1.89 -13.43
C GLU A 273 -18.93 2.85 -12.58
N ALA A 274 -20.17 2.48 -12.26
CA ALA A 274 -21.00 3.26 -11.35
C ALA A 274 -20.43 3.28 -9.93
N ALA A 275 -19.95 2.14 -9.42
CA ALA A 275 -19.29 2.07 -8.12
C ALA A 275 -17.98 2.88 -8.09
N LEU A 276 -17.16 2.78 -9.15
CA LEU A 276 -15.96 3.59 -9.37
C LEU A 276 -16.30 5.08 -9.33
N GLY A 277 -17.31 5.50 -10.10
CA GLY A 277 -17.72 6.90 -10.19
C GLY A 277 -18.29 7.47 -8.88
N ILE A 278 -19.00 6.66 -8.10
CA ILE A 278 -19.51 7.08 -6.78
C ILE A 278 -18.40 7.17 -5.75
N TYR A 279 -17.47 6.21 -5.74
CA TYR A 279 -16.53 6.04 -4.64
C TYR A 279 -15.22 6.80 -4.82
N ASP A 280 -14.63 6.68 -6.00
CA ASP A 280 -13.28 7.14 -6.27
C ASP A 280 -13.20 8.67 -6.27
N ASP A 281 -11.98 9.19 -6.39
CA ASP A 281 -11.71 10.62 -6.31
C ASP A 281 -12.23 11.24 -5.01
N PHE A 282 -13.03 12.30 -5.12
CA PHE A 282 -13.65 12.97 -3.98
C PHE A 282 -14.97 12.33 -3.54
N SER A 283 -15.38 11.24 -4.20
CA SER A 283 -16.68 10.59 -4.07
C SER A 283 -17.86 11.48 -4.48
N ILE A 284 -18.97 10.85 -4.84
CA ILE A 284 -20.27 11.51 -4.96
C ILE A 284 -21.01 11.22 -3.65
N LEU A 285 -20.78 12.08 -2.64
CA LEU A 285 -21.26 11.83 -1.27
C LEU A 285 -22.76 11.52 -1.16
N PRO A 286 -23.67 12.22 -1.88
CA PRO A 286 -25.10 11.88 -1.81
C PRO A 286 -25.44 10.50 -2.40
N ALA A 287 -24.56 9.90 -3.21
CA ALA A 287 -24.73 8.56 -3.76
C ALA A 287 -24.09 7.43 -2.93
N LEU A 288 -23.29 7.79 -1.91
CA LEU A 288 -22.47 6.82 -1.17
C LEU A 288 -23.30 5.77 -0.42
N GLN A 289 -24.44 6.17 0.13
CA GLN A 289 -25.38 5.27 0.81
C GLN A 289 -25.91 4.19 -0.14
N TYR A 290 -26.25 4.55 -1.37
CA TYR A 290 -26.74 3.59 -2.37
C TYR A 290 -25.66 2.58 -2.77
N LEU A 291 -24.39 3.01 -2.88
CA LEU A 291 -23.27 2.10 -3.12
C LEU A 291 -23.08 1.13 -1.95
N ALA A 292 -23.22 1.60 -0.71
CA ALA A 292 -23.13 0.75 0.47
C ALA A 292 -24.25 -0.31 0.50
N GLU A 293 -25.48 0.04 0.12
CA GLU A 293 -26.62 -0.88 0.01
C GLU A 293 -26.52 -1.81 -1.21
N ALA A 294 -25.76 -1.43 -2.22
CA ALA A 294 -25.53 -2.26 -3.41
C ALA A 294 -24.74 -3.54 -3.08
N LEU A 295 -24.06 -3.59 -1.93
CA LEU A 295 -23.42 -4.82 -1.43
C LEU A 295 -24.43 -5.97 -1.20
N GLU A 296 -25.70 -5.67 -0.89
CA GLU A 296 -26.73 -6.70 -0.71
C GLU A 296 -27.70 -6.80 -1.90
N SER A 297 -27.77 -5.75 -2.73
CA SER A 297 -28.82 -5.59 -3.74
C SER A 297 -28.33 -5.66 -5.18
N SER A 298 -27.03 -5.91 -5.38
CA SER A 298 -26.41 -6.16 -6.68
C SER A 298 -25.80 -7.56 -6.70
N ASP A 299 -25.87 -8.24 -7.84
CA ASP A 299 -25.23 -9.53 -8.07
C ASP A 299 -23.75 -9.39 -8.50
N ASN A 300 -23.24 -8.15 -8.58
CA ASN A 300 -21.86 -7.88 -8.98
C ASN A 300 -20.87 -8.16 -7.83
N ASN A 301 -20.09 -9.23 -7.99
CA ASN A 301 -19.05 -9.65 -7.06
C ASN A 301 -17.62 -9.39 -7.58
N THR A 302 -17.43 -8.52 -8.57
CA THR A 302 -16.09 -8.14 -9.03
C THR A 302 -15.33 -7.43 -7.90
N ASN A 303 -14.01 -7.67 -7.80
CA ASN A 303 -13.17 -7.04 -6.76
C ASN A 303 -13.33 -5.51 -6.76
N ALA A 304 -13.31 -4.87 -7.94
CA ALA A 304 -13.44 -3.42 -8.04
C ALA A 304 -14.74 -2.89 -7.43
N PHE A 305 -15.86 -3.58 -7.65
CA PHE A 305 -17.16 -3.22 -7.08
C PHE A 305 -17.22 -3.49 -5.57
N VAL A 306 -16.85 -4.71 -5.15
CA VAL A 306 -16.99 -5.18 -3.77
C VAL A 306 -16.14 -4.35 -2.81
N LEU A 307 -14.88 -4.08 -3.14
CA LEU A 307 -14.00 -3.29 -2.28
C LEU A 307 -14.57 -1.89 -2.01
N ARG A 308 -15.16 -1.26 -3.04
CA ARG A 308 -15.79 0.07 -2.93
C ARG A 308 -17.08 0.04 -2.15
N ALA A 309 -17.93 -0.97 -2.37
CA ALA A 309 -19.18 -1.13 -1.62
C ALA A 309 -18.93 -1.43 -0.13
N VAL A 310 -17.98 -2.32 0.17
CA VAL A 310 -17.54 -2.60 1.55
C VAL A 310 -16.95 -1.35 2.20
N ASN A 311 -16.03 -0.66 1.52
CA ASN A 311 -15.39 0.52 2.11
C ASN A 311 -16.34 1.73 2.16
N ALA A 312 -17.39 1.78 1.34
CA ALA A 312 -18.48 2.76 1.47
C ALA A 312 -19.26 2.53 2.78
N ASN A 313 -19.58 1.28 3.10
CA ASN A 313 -20.20 0.92 4.39
C ASN A 313 -19.31 1.36 5.57
N ALA A 314 -18.01 1.05 5.50
CA ALA A 314 -17.04 1.40 6.54
C ALA A 314 -16.86 2.93 6.70
N ARG A 315 -16.95 3.69 5.60
CA ARG A 315 -16.89 5.17 5.63
C ARG A 315 -18.15 5.81 6.17
N ILE A 316 -19.34 5.28 5.87
CA ILE A 316 -20.61 5.79 6.42
C ILE A 316 -20.70 5.52 7.91
N GLY A 317 -20.21 4.37 8.38
CA GLY A 317 -19.90 4.17 9.80
C GLY A 317 -21.11 3.95 10.72
N LYS A 318 -22.30 3.62 10.21
CA LYS A 318 -23.47 3.28 11.06
C LYS A 318 -23.50 1.79 11.44
N ALA A 319 -24.20 1.44 12.52
CA ALA A 319 -24.33 0.06 12.96
C ALA A 319 -24.92 -0.88 11.88
N GLN A 320 -25.89 -0.42 11.08
CA GLN A 320 -26.42 -1.22 9.96
C GLN A 320 -25.38 -1.48 8.87
N ASN A 321 -24.43 -0.55 8.65
CA ASN A 321 -23.35 -0.74 7.70
C ASN A 321 -22.36 -1.83 8.17
N ALA A 322 -22.04 -1.85 9.47
CA ALA A 322 -21.21 -2.91 10.05
C ALA A 322 -21.89 -4.29 9.95
N ALA A 323 -23.18 -4.38 10.28
CA ALA A 323 -23.95 -5.61 10.10
C ALA A 323 -23.93 -6.09 8.64
N ARG A 324 -24.05 -5.17 7.67
CA ARG A 324 -24.00 -5.49 6.24
C ARG A 324 -22.65 -6.08 5.84
N ILE A 325 -21.54 -5.49 6.30
CA ILE A 325 -20.19 -6.01 6.03
C ILE A 325 -20.01 -7.38 6.67
N ALA A 326 -20.44 -7.56 7.93
CA ALA A 326 -20.32 -8.84 8.64
C ALA A 326 -21.12 -9.95 7.94
N LYS A 327 -22.37 -9.66 7.54
CA LYS A 327 -23.21 -10.57 6.76
C LYS A 327 -22.56 -10.95 5.42
N TRP A 328 -21.95 -9.99 4.74
CA TRP A 328 -21.23 -10.24 3.48
C TRP A 328 -20.03 -11.16 3.69
N ALA A 329 -19.24 -10.94 4.74
CA ALA A 329 -18.09 -11.77 5.09
C ALA A 329 -18.47 -13.24 5.41
N CYS A 330 -19.70 -13.50 5.87
CA CYS A 330 -20.20 -14.86 6.09
C CYS A 330 -20.47 -15.67 4.81
N ASN A 331 -20.49 -15.04 3.63
CA ASN A 331 -20.84 -15.75 2.39
C ASN A 331 -19.66 -16.59 1.88
N GLU A 332 -19.72 -17.90 2.14
CA GLU A 332 -18.71 -18.91 1.73
C GLU A 332 -18.57 -19.06 0.20
N LYS A 333 -19.45 -18.47 -0.62
CA LYS A 333 -19.31 -18.48 -2.09
C LYS A 333 -18.38 -17.38 -2.61
N LEU A 334 -18.01 -16.41 -1.78
CA LEU A 334 -17.14 -15.31 -2.15
C LEU A 334 -15.66 -15.69 -2.03
N LEU A 335 -14.80 -14.95 -2.73
CA LEU A 335 -13.36 -15.09 -2.60
C LEU A 335 -12.92 -14.68 -1.18
N ASP A 336 -12.01 -15.46 -0.59
CA ASP A 336 -11.45 -15.18 0.73
C ASP A 336 -10.84 -13.78 0.83
N GLU A 337 -10.19 -13.28 -0.22
CA GLU A 337 -9.64 -11.91 -0.28
C GLU A 337 -10.72 -10.84 0.00
N GLN A 338 -11.90 -10.98 -0.59
CA GLN A 338 -13.01 -10.04 -0.41
C GLN A 338 -13.59 -10.12 1.01
N ARG A 339 -13.68 -11.33 1.55
CA ARG A 339 -14.19 -11.59 2.90
C ARG A 339 -13.20 -11.10 3.96
N LEU A 340 -11.91 -11.28 3.75
CA LEU A 340 -10.83 -10.76 4.59
C LEU A 340 -10.83 -9.24 4.59
N PHE A 341 -10.94 -8.61 3.42
CA PHE A 341 -11.07 -7.14 3.32
C PHE A 341 -12.28 -6.62 4.10
N ALA A 342 -13.42 -7.32 4.06
CA ALA A 342 -14.60 -6.99 4.85
C ALA A 342 -14.33 -7.08 6.37
N LEU A 343 -13.69 -8.15 6.84
CA LEU A 343 -13.33 -8.30 8.26
C LEU A 343 -12.32 -7.26 8.73
N GLU A 344 -11.32 -6.94 7.92
CA GLU A 344 -10.34 -5.90 8.20
C GLU A 344 -11.04 -4.54 8.44
N ARG A 345 -12.01 -4.17 7.58
CA ARG A 345 -12.79 -2.95 7.76
C ARG A 345 -13.67 -2.94 9.01
N LEU A 346 -14.09 -4.10 9.52
CA LEU A 346 -14.79 -4.22 10.79
C LEU A 346 -13.84 -4.08 11.98
N ILE A 347 -12.65 -4.67 11.90
CA ILE A 347 -11.64 -4.58 12.95
C ILE A 347 -11.14 -3.15 13.14
N GLU A 348 -11.00 -2.41 12.05
CA GLU A 348 -10.57 -1.00 12.05
C GLU A 348 -11.72 -0.02 12.33
N TRP A 349 -12.93 -0.50 12.66
CA TRP A 349 -14.13 0.34 12.66
C TRP A 349 -14.03 1.61 13.52
N HIS A 350 -13.45 1.47 14.72
CA HIS A 350 -13.28 2.56 15.70
C HIS A 350 -11.99 3.35 15.52
N SER A 351 -11.01 2.80 14.80
CA SER A 351 -9.75 3.46 14.50
C SER A 351 -9.41 3.26 13.02
N PRO A 352 -10.19 3.86 12.10
CA PRO A 352 -9.98 3.69 10.68
C PRO A 352 -8.65 4.32 10.25
N PRO A 353 -7.94 3.73 9.28
CA PRO A 353 -6.71 4.34 8.75
C PRO A 353 -7.01 5.70 8.12
N SER A 354 -6.05 6.62 8.22
CA SER A 354 -6.16 7.96 7.58
C SER A 354 -6.12 7.90 6.05
N LEU A 355 -5.57 6.83 5.49
CA LEU A 355 -5.57 6.56 4.06
C LEU A 355 -6.72 5.62 3.71
N ASP A 356 -7.48 5.97 2.69
CA ASP A 356 -8.58 5.19 2.15
C ASP A 356 -8.09 3.82 1.67
N ALA A 357 -8.63 2.75 2.24
CA ALA A 357 -8.20 1.37 1.97
C ALA A 357 -8.36 0.90 0.51
N VAL A 358 -9.06 1.66 -0.35
CA VAL A 358 -9.23 1.31 -1.77
C VAL A 358 -8.42 2.24 -2.67
N THR A 359 -8.43 3.55 -2.39
CA THR A 359 -7.86 4.57 -3.28
C THR A 359 -6.52 5.13 -2.81
N GLY A 360 -6.09 4.82 -1.58
CA GLY A 360 -4.89 5.41 -0.96
C GLY A 360 -4.98 6.91 -0.68
N ARG A 361 -6.14 7.52 -0.93
CA ARG A 361 -6.37 8.96 -0.71
C ARG A 361 -6.53 9.25 0.77
N TYR A 362 -5.92 10.32 1.24
CA TYR A 362 -6.18 10.81 2.60
C TYR A 362 -7.64 11.20 2.76
N ARG A 363 -8.31 10.64 3.78
CA ARG A 363 -9.68 10.96 4.16
C ARG A 363 -9.65 11.38 5.63
N SER A 364 -10.14 12.59 5.93
CA SER A 364 -10.39 12.97 7.33
C SER A 364 -11.44 12.03 7.94
N SER A 365 -11.26 11.65 9.19
CA SER A 365 -12.23 10.81 9.91
C SER A 365 -13.63 11.43 9.86
N PRO A 366 -14.70 10.65 9.66
CA PRO A 366 -16.06 11.19 9.70
C PRO A 366 -16.38 11.74 11.10
N ASP A 367 -17.08 12.88 11.17
CA ASP A 367 -17.40 13.56 12.43
C ASP A 367 -18.36 12.76 13.34
N LYS A 368 -19.08 11.74 12.82
CA LYS A 368 -20.01 10.90 13.60
C LYS A 368 -20.04 9.45 13.09
N ARG A 369 -19.45 8.53 13.86
CA ARG A 369 -19.58 7.06 13.68
C ARG A 369 -20.53 6.51 14.75
N ALA A 370 -21.11 5.33 14.50
CA ALA A 370 -21.90 4.63 15.50
C ALA A 370 -21.05 4.23 16.71
N GLU A 371 -21.70 4.20 17.88
CA GLU A 371 -21.05 3.86 19.13
C GLU A 371 -20.56 2.41 19.15
N PHE A 372 -19.49 2.15 19.90
CA PHE A 372 -18.91 0.80 20.02
C PHE A 372 -19.93 -0.26 20.43
N SER A 373 -20.81 0.06 21.37
CA SER A 373 -21.86 -0.85 21.84
C SER A 373 -22.87 -1.22 20.74
N GLU A 374 -23.27 -0.26 19.89
CA GLU A 374 -24.20 -0.48 18.79
C GLU A 374 -23.59 -1.37 17.71
N VAL A 375 -22.33 -1.11 17.35
CA VAL A 375 -21.60 -1.89 16.34
C VAL A 375 -21.35 -3.30 16.85
N ARG A 376 -20.91 -3.47 18.11
CA ARG A 376 -20.74 -4.76 18.78
C ARG A 376 -22.03 -5.58 18.71
N LYS A 377 -23.18 -4.98 19.04
CA LYS A 377 -24.49 -5.63 18.95
C LYS A 377 -24.84 -6.04 17.52
N ALA A 378 -24.50 -5.21 16.54
CA ALA A 378 -24.81 -5.42 15.13
C ALA A 378 -23.98 -6.55 14.49
N VAL A 379 -22.71 -6.73 14.89
CA VAL A 379 -21.85 -7.79 14.33
C VAL A 379 -21.94 -9.12 15.08
N LYS A 380 -22.33 -9.12 16.36
CA LYS A 380 -22.45 -10.32 17.21
C LYS A 380 -23.16 -11.51 16.56
N PRO A 381 -24.30 -11.36 15.85
CA PRO A 381 -25.01 -12.50 15.24
C PRO A 381 -24.20 -13.27 14.20
N PHE A 382 -23.16 -12.65 13.62
CA PHE A 382 -22.37 -13.23 12.55
C PHE A 382 -21.11 -13.94 13.05
N LEU A 383 -20.72 -13.73 14.32
CA LEU A 383 -19.46 -14.23 14.87
C LEU A 383 -19.35 -15.75 14.78
N GLN A 384 -20.41 -16.49 15.12
CA GLN A 384 -20.39 -17.96 15.06
C GLN A 384 -20.10 -18.44 13.64
N SER A 385 -20.82 -17.92 12.64
CA SER A 385 -20.64 -18.31 11.23
C SER A 385 -19.23 -18.01 10.72
N LEU A 386 -18.62 -16.91 11.17
CA LEU A 386 -17.26 -16.52 10.78
C LEU A 386 -16.20 -17.39 11.45
N LEU A 387 -16.38 -17.71 12.74
CA LEU A 387 -15.50 -18.61 13.49
C LEU A 387 -15.57 -20.05 12.99
N THR A 388 -16.72 -20.51 12.49
CA THR A 388 -16.87 -21.85 11.92
C THR A 388 -16.70 -21.88 10.41
N SER A 389 -16.07 -20.85 9.81
CA SER A 389 -15.83 -20.81 8.37
C SER A 389 -14.96 -21.97 7.91
N ALA A 390 -15.08 -22.38 6.65
CA ALA A 390 -14.19 -23.37 6.05
C ALA A 390 -12.75 -22.84 5.88
N SER A 391 -12.57 -21.52 5.81
CA SER A 391 -11.27 -20.88 5.62
C SER A 391 -10.58 -20.54 6.94
N ALA A 392 -9.40 -21.11 7.17
CA ALA A 392 -8.60 -20.84 8.37
C ALA A 392 -8.21 -19.35 8.50
N ASN A 393 -8.04 -18.64 7.37
CA ASN A 393 -7.72 -17.20 7.40
C ASN A 393 -8.92 -16.38 7.89
N ILE A 394 -10.13 -16.75 7.46
CA ILE A 394 -11.38 -16.11 7.93
C ILE A 394 -11.58 -16.37 9.42
N GLN A 395 -11.31 -17.59 9.88
CA GLN A 395 -11.37 -17.93 11.31
C GLN A 395 -10.41 -17.08 12.15
N ALA A 396 -9.18 -16.89 11.69
CA ALA A 396 -8.18 -16.07 12.39
C ALA A 396 -8.64 -14.61 12.52
N GLU A 397 -9.12 -14.02 11.43
CA GLU A 397 -9.57 -12.62 11.45
C GLU A 397 -10.90 -12.47 12.20
N ALA A 398 -11.77 -13.48 12.18
CA ALA A 398 -12.96 -13.54 13.03
C ALA A 398 -12.62 -13.61 14.53
N MET A 399 -11.56 -14.35 14.90
CA MET A 399 -11.09 -14.39 16.28
C MET A 399 -10.56 -13.03 16.72
N LYS A 400 -9.79 -12.34 15.87
CA LYS A 400 -9.32 -10.97 16.12
C LYS A 400 -10.48 -9.98 16.23
N MET A 401 -11.47 -10.09 15.35
CA MET A 401 -12.73 -9.34 15.46
C MET A 401 -13.41 -9.60 16.81
N SER A 402 -13.45 -10.85 17.27
CA SER A 402 -14.04 -11.20 18.57
C SER A 402 -13.34 -10.50 19.74
N GLN A 403 -12.00 -10.42 19.71
CA GLN A 403 -11.21 -9.69 20.70
C GLN A 403 -11.46 -8.18 20.65
N VAL A 404 -11.43 -7.58 19.45
CA VAL A 404 -11.62 -6.13 19.26
C VAL A 404 -12.99 -5.67 19.73
N PHE A 405 -14.04 -6.46 19.49
CA PHE A 405 -15.41 -6.14 19.91
C PHE A 405 -15.78 -6.69 21.29
N ASP A 406 -14.83 -7.26 22.04
CA ASP A 406 -15.09 -7.96 23.31
C ASP A 406 -16.27 -8.95 23.21
N LEU A 407 -16.29 -9.74 22.13
CA LEU A 407 -17.31 -10.76 21.89
C LEU A 407 -16.74 -12.13 22.27
N ARG A 408 -17.11 -12.61 23.46
CA ARG A 408 -16.75 -13.96 23.88
C ARG A 408 -17.50 -15.01 23.05
N PRO A 409 -16.80 -15.90 22.33
CA PRO A 409 -17.43 -17.06 21.70
C PRO A 409 -18.04 -17.96 22.77
N SER A 410 -19.10 -18.70 22.44
CA SER A 410 -19.67 -19.67 23.38
C SER A 410 -18.77 -20.91 23.50
N SER A 411 -18.93 -21.67 24.59
CA SER A 411 -18.23 -22.93 24.82
C SER A 411 -18.41 -23.91 23.67
N GLU A 412 -19.59 -23.97 23.06
CA GLU A 412 -19.89 -24.87 21.93
C GLU A 412 -19.09 -24.47 20.69
N VAL A 413 -18.96 -23.17 20.41
CA VAL A 413 -18.19 -22.67 19.26
C VAL A 413 -16.71 -22.92 19.45
N LEU A 414 -16.19 -22.69 20.67
CA LEU A 414 -14.80 -23.00 20.99
C LEU A 414 -14.52 -24.50 20.85
N ALA A 415 -15.41 -25.36 21.32
CA ALA A 415 -15.28 -26.81 21.16
C ALA A 415 -15.24 -27.23 19.68
N LEU A 416 -16.10 -26.68 18.83
CA LEU A 416 -16.10 -26.92 17.39
C LEU A 416 -14.78 -26.51 16.74
N LEU A 417 -14.25 -25.32 17.10
CA LEU A 417 -12.95 -24.85 16.63
C LEU A 417 -11.82 -25.81 17.01
N VAL A 418 -11.81 -26.33 18.25
CA VAL A 418 -10.80 -27.28 18.71
C VAL A 418 -10.87 -28.60 17.91
N ALA A 419 -12.07 -29.09 17.62
CA ALA A 419 -12.29 -30.32 16.86
C ALA A 419 -11.94 -30.20 15.36
N GLN A 420 -11.89 -28.98 14.84
CA GLN A 420 -11.74 -28.73 13.40
C GLN A 420 -10.29 -28.98 12.93
N GLN A 421 -10.04 -30.13 12.30
CA GLN A 421 -8.68 -30.55 11.92
C GLN A 421 -8.04 -29.68 10.83
N ASN A 422 -8.83 -28.99 10.01
CA ASN A 422 -8.34 -28.07 8.98
C ASN A 422 -8.10 -26.63 9.50
N ALA A 423 -8.49 -26.32 10.73
CA ALA A 423 -8.19 -25.03 11.34
C ALA A 423 -6.70 -24.93 11.70
N HIS A 424 -6.13 -23.73 11.57
CA HIS A 424 -4.73 -23.48 11.92
C HIS A 424 -4.49 -23.77 13.41
N GLU A 425 -3.35 -24.40 13.74
CA GLU A 425 -3.05 -24.85 15.11
C GLU A 425 -3.16 -23.72 16.16
N ASN A 426 -2.67 -22.53 15.86
CA ASN A 426 -2.76 -21.37 16.76
C ASN A 426 -4.20 -20.97 17.10
N ILE A 427 -5.16 -21.12 16.16
CA ILE A 427 -6.58 -20.80 16.40
C ILE A 427 -7.17 -21.83 17.36
N ARG A 428 -6.86 -23.11 17.14
CA ARG A 428 -7.30 -24.21 17.99
C ARG A 428 -6.72 -24.06 19.41
N ILE A 429 -5.44 -23.68 19.53
CA ILE A 429 -4.79 -23.38 20.81
C ILE A 429 -5.47 -22.20 21.52
N ALA A 430 -5.71 -21.10 20.82
CA ALA A 430 -6.42 -19.94 21.39
C ALA A 430 -7.83 -20.31 21.87
N ALA A 431 -8.53 -21.19 21.13
CA ALA A 431 -9.83 -21.68 21.53
C ALA A 431 -9.75 -22.52 22.83
N ILE A 432 -8.77 -23.42 22.96
CA ILE A 432 -8.56 -24.19 24.20
C ILE A 432 -8.31 -23.25 25.39
N HIS A 433 -7.42 -22.26 25.24
CA HIS A 433 -7.14 -21.30 26.31
C HIS A 433 -8.37 -20.48 26.70
N ALA A 434 -9.21 -20.07 25.74
CA ALA A 434 -10.45 -19.34 26.00
C ALA A 434 -11.51 -20.19 26.73
N MET A 435 -11.40 -21.51 26.73
CA MET A 435 -12.28 -22.43 27.47
C MET A 435 -11.85 -22.66 28.92
N ALA A 436 -10.67 -22.19 29.34
CA ALA A 436 -10.20 -22.35 30.70
C ALA A 436 -10.95 -21.40 31.65
N ASP A 437 -11.35 -21.91 32.82
CA ASP A 437 -11.89 -21.10 33.92
C ASP A 437 -10.79 -20.22 34.55
N GLU A 438 -11.18 -19.36 35.50
CA GLU A 438 -10.24 -18.49 36.23
C GLU A 438 -9.17 -19.25 37.01
N GLN A 439 -9.39 -20.54 37.28
CA GLN A 439 -8.44 -21.43 37.94
C GLN A 439 -7.60 -22.23 36.93
N GLY A 440 -7.70 -21.94 35.64
CA GLY A 440 -6.95 -22.60 34.57
C GLY A 440 -7.42 -24.03 34.30
N ARG A 441 -8.68 -24.37 34.58
CA ARG A 441 -9.27 -25.70 34.38
C ARG A 441 -10.24 -25.69 33.21
N ILE A 442 -10.29 -26.79 32.47
CA ILE A 442 -11.27 -27.01 31.40
C ILE A 442 -12.24 -28.08 31.89
N ALA A 443 -13.53 -27.76 31.95
CA ALA A 443 -14.55 -28.68 32.47
C ALA A 443 -14.80 -29.88 31.55
N ASP A 444 -14.72 -29.68 30.23
CA ASP A 444 -14.95 -30.72 29.24
C ASP A 444 -13.66 -31.49 28.92
N LYS A 445 -13.57 -32.72 29.44
CA LYS A 445 -12.43 -33.62 29.22
C LYS A 445 -12.22 -33.98 27.74
N ASN A 446 -13.28 -33.99 26.92
CA ASN A 446 -13.17 -34.31 25.50
C ASN A 446 -12.30 -33.28 24.74
N ILE A 447 -12.27 -32.03 25.20
CA ILE A 447 -11.41 -30.98 24.63
C ILE A 447 -9.94 -31.31 24.86
N ILE A 448 -9.60 -31.73 26.08
CA ILE A 448 -8.25 -32.14 26.46
C ILE A 448 -7.86 -33.39 25.67
N ASP A 449 -8.75 -34.39 25.59
CA ASP A 449 -8.51 -35.63 24.84
C ASP A 449 -8.34 -35.35 23.33
N THR A 450 -9.12 -34.43 22.77
CA THR A 450 -8.97 -33.99 21.36
C THR A 450 -7.60 -33.33 21.13
N ALA A 451 -7.15 -32.49 22.06
CA ALA A 451 -5.85 -31.84 21.97
C ALA A 451 -4.68 -32.84 22.09
N ILE A 452 -4.76 -33.78 23.03
CA ILE A 452 -3.76 -34.83 23.28
C ILE A 452 -3.63 -35.80 22.09
N ASN A 453 -4.74 -36.10 21.41
CA ASN A 453 -4.76 -36.99 20.24
C ASN A 453 -4.58 -36.24 18.91
N SER A 454 -4.26 -34.94 18.94
CA SER A 454 -4.05 -34.14 17.74
C SER A 454 -2.78 -34.53 16.99
N ASN A 455 -2.75 -34.30 15.67
CA ASN A 455 -1.53 -34.46 14.86
C ASN A 455 -0.50 -33.33 15.11
N SER A 456 -0.91 -32.17 15.63
CA SER A 456 -0.01 -31.07 15.97
C SER A 456 0.61 -31.27 17.36
N ALA A 457 1.95 -31.22 17.40
CA ALA A 457 2.69 -31.30 18.66
C ALA A 457 2.40 -30.12 19.60
N LYS A 458 2.16 -28.92 19.07
CA LYS A 458 1.79 -27.75 19.87
C LYS A 458 0.43 -27.94 20.55
N LEU A 459 -0.54 -28.53 19.85
CA LEU A 459 -1.83 -28.87 20.46
C LEU A 459 -1.69 -29.93 21.55
N ARG A 460 -0.85 -30.96 21.34
CA ARG A 460 -0.60 -31.99 22.36
C ARG A 460 0.06 -31.40 23.61
N VAL A 461 1.00 -30.47 23.45
CA VAL A 461 1.58 -29.68 24.55
C VAL A 461 0.49 -28.94 25.33
N VAL A 462 -0.41 -28.23 24.65
CA VAL A 462 -1.52 -27.53 25.31
C VAL A 462 -2.46 -28.52 26.02
N GLY A 463 -2.78 -29.66 25.41
CA GLY A 463 -3.54 -30.73 26.06
C GLY A 463 -2.87 -31.22 27.36
N LEU A 464 -1.55 -31.49 27.32
CA LEU A 464 -0.76 -31.87 28.49
C LEU A 464 -0.74 -30.81 29.59
N GLN A 465 -0.75 -29.52 29.23
CA GLN A 465 -0.80 -28.41 30.19
C GLN A 465 -2.08 -28.42 31.03
N TYR A 466 -3.20 -28.82 30.42
CA TYR A 466 -4.52 -28.87 31.06
C TYR A 466 -4.85 -30.21 31.73
N LEU A 467 -4.00 -31.24 31.61
CA LEU A 467 -4.05 -32.38 32.53
C LEU A 467 -3.82 -31.87 33.96
N ALA A 468 -4.76 -32.18 34.85
CA ALA A 468 -4.89 -31.48 36.12
C ALA A 468 -5.02 -32.43 37.32
N ARG A 469 -5.19 -33.74 37.12
CA ARG A 469 -5.44 -34.69 38.21
C ARG A 469 -4.41 -35.81 38.23
N ALA A 470 -4.03 -36.22 39.43
CA ALA A 470 -3.25 -37.44 39.65
C ALA A 470 -4.10 -38.72 39.50
N GLU A 471 -4.98 -38.78 38.50
CA GLU A 471 -5.69 -40.02 38.15
C GLU A 471 -4.69 -40.97 37.45
N ALA A 472 -4.76 -42.27 37.73
CA ALA A 472 -3.78 -43.25 37.23
C ALA A 472 -3.61 -43.23 35.70
N ASN A 473 -4.68 -42.89 34.97
CA ASN A 473 -4.67 -42.75 33.52
C ASN A 473 -3.87 -41.50 33.05
N GLU A 474 -3.98 -40.37 33.75
CA GLU A 474 -3.29 -39.12 33.38
C GLU A 474 -1.76 -39.25 33.57
N LEU A 475 -1.33 -39.87 34.67
CA LEU A 475 0.09 -40.18 34.88
C LEU A 475 0.65 -41.07 33.76
N GLY A 476 -0.11 -42.09 33.34
CA GLY A 476 0.26 -42.96 32.23
C GLY A 476 0.47 -42.20 30.92
N ILE A 477 -0.43 -41.26 30.60
CA ILE A 477 -0.33 -40.40 29.41
C ILE A 477 0.92 -39.53 29.48
N ILE A 478 1.15 -38.84 30.60
CA ILE A 478 2.33 -37.97 30.78
C ILE A 478 3.62 -38.77 30.61
N LEU A 479 3.71 -39.97 31.19
CA LEU A 479 4.88 -40.85 31.07
C LEU A 479 5.08 -41.36 29.64
N ALA A 480 4.01 -41.58 28.88
CA ALA A 480 4.10 -41.94 27.46
C ALA A 480 4.74 -40.83 26.63
N PHE A 481 4.31 -39.57 26.80
CA PHE A 481 4.93 -38.42 26.12
C PHE A 481 6.38 -38.20 26.55
N LEU A 482 6.70 -38.42 27.81
CA LEU A 482 8.08 -38.34 28.29
C LEU A 482 8.98 -39.41 27.65
N LYS A 483 8.44 -40.60 27.36
CA LYS A 483 9.18 -41.72 26.76
C LYS A 483 9.38 -41.56 25.25
N SER A 484 8.33 -41.20 24.51
CA SER A 484 8.33 -41.24 23.03
C SER A 484 7.90 -39.94 22.34
N GLY A 485 7.62 -38.88 23.08
CA GLY A 485 7.22 -37.59 22.52
C GLY A 485 8.38 -36.81 21.90
N LYS A 486 8.03 -35.77 21.14
CA LYS A 486 8.96 -34.73 20.67
C LYS A 486 9.50 -33.93 21.85
N LEU A 487 10.58 -33.18 21.64
CA LEU A 487 11.23 -32.43 22.72
C LEU A 487 10.27 -31.50 23.49
N ILE A 488 9.47 -30.70 22.77
CA ILE A 488 8.48 -29.80 23.39
C ILE A 488 7.42 -30.55 24.21
N GLU A 489 7.07 -31.78 23.82
CA GLU A 489 6.11 -32.62 24.53
C GLU A 489 6.74 -33.25 25.78
N LYS A 490 8.00 -33.67 25.70
CA LYS A 490 8.76 -34.16 26.85
C LYS A 490 8.93 -33.05 27.89
N GLN A 491 9.31 -31.84 27.46
CA GLN A 491 9.42 -30.67 28.34
C GLN A 491 8.10 -30.40 29.06
N GLN A 492 6.99 -30.35 28.30
CA GLN A 492 5.68 -30.17 28.90
C GLN A 492 5.28 -31.33 29.80
N ALA A 493 5.61 -32.57 29.46
CA ALA A 493 5.34 -33.74 30.29
C ALA A 493 6.04 -33.61 31.67
N VAL A 494 7.29 -33.14 31.72
CA VAL A 494 7.99 -32.87 32.99
C VAL A 494 7.28 -31.78 33.80
N ARG A 495 6.87 -30.68 33.15
CA ARG A 495 6.08 -29.61 33.82
C ARG A 495 4.75 -30.15 34.35
N SER A 496 4.09 -31.03 33.61
CA SER A 496 2.85 -31.68 34.04
C SER A 496 3.10 -32.63 35.22
N LEU A 497 4.21 -33.40 35.25
CA LEU A 497 4.61 -34.19 36.42
C LEU A 497 4.83 -33.32 37.66
N ALA A 498 5.45 -32.15 37.48
CA ALA A 498 5.65 -31.18 38.57
C ALA A 498 4.31 -30.66 39.10
N LYS A 499 3.39 -30.30 38.19
CA LYS A 499 2.04 -29.80 38.51
C LYS A 499 1.21 -30.82 39.30
N ILE A 500 1.27 -32.11 38.93
CA ILE A 500 0.60 -33.20 39.67
C ILE A 500 1.41 -33.71 40.88
N LYS A 501 2.56 -33.07 41.19
CA LYS A 501 3.43 -33.38 42.33
C LYS A 501 3.93 -34.83 42.36
N SER A 502 4.27 -35.41 41.19
CA SER A 502 4.78 -36.78 41.08
C SER A 502 6.26 -36.87 41.48
N THR A 503 6.54 -36.80 42.78
CA THR A 503 7.90 -36.79 43.36
C THR A 503 8.75 -38.00 42.96
N HIS A 504 8.14 -39.20 42.91
CA HIS A 504 8.83 -40.43 42.50
C HIS A 504 9.38 -40.38 41.07
N GLU A 505 8.56 -39.90 40.14
CA GLU A 505 8.97 -39.81 38.73
C GLU A 505 9.99 -38.69 38.52
N ILE A 506 9.84 -37.56 39.21
CA ILE A 506 10.86 -36.49 39.19
C ILE A 506 12.20 -36.99 39.76
N SER A 507 12.21 -37.73 40.87
CA SER A 507 13.43 -38.30 41.45
C SER A 507 14.13 -39.28 40.49
N LYS A 508 13.37 -40.12 39.77
CA LYS A 508 13.93 -40.98 38.71
C LYS A 508 14.55 -40.18 37.57
N LEU A 509 13.94 -39.06 37.17
CA LEU A 509 14.50 -38.20 36.12
C LEU A 509 15.78 -37.52 36.57
N VAL A 510 15.84 -37.04 37.82
CA VAL A 510 17.07 -36.50 38.43
C VAL A 510 18.18 -37.56 38.41
N GLN A 511 17.88 -38.80 38.80
CA GLN A 511 18.86 -39.89 38.74
C GLN A 511 19.36 -40.14 37.30
N LYS A 512 18.46 -40.25 36.32
CA LYS A 512 18.85 -40.43 34.91
C LYS A 512 19.68 -39.27 34.38
N MET A 513 19.38 -38.04 34.80
CA MET A 513 20.13 -36.84 34.45
C MET A 513 21.55 -36.90 34.98
N LEU A 514 21.73 -37.27 36.25
CA LEU A 514 23.06 -37.41 36.87
C LEU A 514 23.87 -38.58 36.28
N GLU A 515 23.21 -39.63 35.81
CA GLU A 515 23.83 -40.75 35.09
C GLU A 515 24.15 -40.42 33.62
N GLY A 516 23.82 -39.21 33.13
CA GLY A 516 24.02 -38.82 31.72
C GLY A 516 23.11 -39.54 30.73
N LYS A 517 22.02 -40.16 31.20
CA LYS A 517 21.06 -40.96 30.40
C LYS A 517 19.78 -40.20 30.03
N LEU A 518 19.71 -38.91 30.37
CA LEU A 518 18.55 -38.05 30.09
C LEU A 518 18.87 -37.07 28.96
N ASP A 519 17.92 -36.90 28.04
CA ASP A 519 17.96 -35.91 26.96
C ASP A 519 18.28 -34.50 27.53
N PRO A 520 19.39 -33.85 27.10
CA PRO A 520 19.78 -32.52 27.58
C PRO A 520 18.70 -31.46 27.43
N GLY A 521 17.85 -31.58 26.41
CA GLY A 521 16.80 -30.59 26.13
C GLY A 521 15.70 -30.51 27.19
N ILE A 522 15.64 -31.45 28.15
CA ILE A 522 14.68 -31.42 29.28
C ILE A 522 15.35 -31.22 30.65
N HIS A 523 16.66 -30.98 30.69
CA HIS A 523 17.39 -30.81 31.96
C HIS A 523 16.89 -29.61 32.75
N LEU A 524 16.54 -28.51 32.07
CA LEU A 524 15.99 -27.31 32.70
C LEU A 524 14.69 -27.63 33.44
N GLU A 525 13.71 -28.22 32.76
CA GLU A 525 12.41 -28.59 33.34
C GLU A 525 12.55 -29.57 34.50
N VAL A 526 13.42 -30.59 34.37
CA VAL A 526 13.63 -31.58 35.42
C VAL A 526 14.26 -30.94 36.65
N THR A 527 15.24 -30.07 36.45
CA THR A 527 15.92 -29.40 37.56
C THR A 527 14.99 -28.42 38.26
N GLU A 528 14.18 -27.64 37.53
CA GLU A 528 13.17 -26.75 38.12
C GLU A 528 12.10 -27.53 38.90
N ALA A 529 11.59 -28.62 38.32
CA ALA A 529 10.63 -29.49 38.99
C ALA A 529 11.21 -30.12 40.26
N ALA A 530 12.46 -30.58 40.20
CA ALA A 530 13.16 -31.19 41.34
C ALA A 530 13.41 -30.18 42.46
N ILE A 531 13.87 -28.96 42.15
CA ILE A 531 14.07 -27.91 43.15
C ILE A 531 12.74 -27.55 43.81
N SER A 532 11.65 -27.48 43.04
CA SER A 532 10.33 -27.15 43.58
C SER A 532 9.72 -28.25 44.46
N LEU A 533 9.96 -29.53 44.16
CA LEU A 533 9.25 -30.64 44.81
C LEU A 533 10.11 -31.43 45.81
N LEU A 534 11.43 -31.41 45.64
CA LEU A 534 12.39 -32.23 46.38
C LEU A 534 13.60 -31.39 46.88
N PRO A 535 13.40 -30.20 47.48
CA PRO A 535 14.52 -29.31 47.84
C PRO A 535 15.50 -29.93 48.84
N ASP A 536 15.03 -30.86 49.68
CA ASP A 536 15.82 -31.49 50.73
C ASP A 536 16.56 -32.77 50.28
N ASP A 537 16.31 -33.27 49.06
CA ASP A 537 17.01 -34.43 48.50
C ASP A 537 18.48 -34.07 48.22
N GLU A 538 19.43 -34.86 48.72
CA GLU A 538 20.87 -34.60 48.58
C GLU A 538 21.33 -34.43 47.12
N LYS A 539 20.71 -35.17 46.18
CA LYS A 539 20.99 -35.02 44.75
C LYS A 539 20.53 -33.65 44.25
N VAL A 540 19.39 -33.16 44.74
CA VAL A 540 18.81 -31.86 44.36
C VAL A 540 19.57 -30.70 44.99
N LYS A 541 20.04 -30.82 46.24
CA LYS A 541 20.92 -29.82 46.88
C LYS A 541 22.17 -29.55 46.04
N SER A 542 22.74 -30.59 45.41
CA SER A 542 23.87 -30.42 44.50
C SER A 542 23.51 -29.60 43.24
N LEU A 543 22.29 -29.74 42.71
CA LEU A 543 21.80 -28.96 41.58
C LEU A 543 21.54 -27.50 41.96
N ILE A 544 20.99 -27.27 43.16
CA ILE A 544 20.80 -25.92 43.71
C ILE A 544 22.17 -25.23 43.86
N ALA A 545 23.16 -25.92 44.44
CA ALA A 545 24.51 -25.38 44.60
C ALA A 545 25.15 -24.99 43.25
N LYS A 546 24.97 -25.81 42.20
CA LYS A 546 25.45 -25.50 40.84
C LYS A 546 24.80 -24.25 40.25
N ARG A 547 23.57 -23.91 40.64
CA ARG A 547 22.80 -22.74 40.16
C ARG A 547 23.00 -21.46 41.00
N SER A 548 23.84 -21.50 42.03
CA SER A 548 23.90 -20.44 43.05
C SER A 548 24.46 -19.09 42.57
N ASN A 549 25.26 -19.04 41.51
CA ASN A 549 25.88 -17.82 41.03
C ASN A 549 25.28 -17.35 39.70
N ILE A 550 24.39 -16.35 39.76
CA ILE A 550 23.72 -15.80 38.57
C ILE A 550 24.68 -15.09 37.58
N MET A 551 25.92 -14.83 37.97
CA MET A 551 26.96 -14.24 37.10
C MET A 551 27.95 -15.27 36.55
N ASP A 552 27.85 -16.54 36.95
CA ASP A 552 28.67 -17.63 36.41
C ASP A 552 27.91 -18.34 35.28
N PRO A 553 28.43 -18.35 34.03
CA PRO A 553 27.82 -19.10 32.93
C PRO A 553 27.57 -20.59 33.25
N LYS A 554 28.39 -21.21 34.10
CA LYS A 554 28.21 -22.62 34.50
C LYS A 554 26.90 -22.83 35.28
N SER A 555 26.40 -21.80 35.96
CA SER A 555 25.10 -21.87 36.64
C SER A 555 23.91 -21.93 35.69
N PHE A 556 24.11 -21.77 34.38
CA PHE A 556 23.08 -21.81 33.34
C PHE A 556 23.31 -22.91 32.30
N GLU A 557 24.12 -23.93 32.62
CA GLU A 557 24.47 -24.98 31.66
C GLU A 557 23.24 -25.79 31.16
N ASP A 558 22.20 -25.89 31.99
CA ASP A 558 20.89 -26.45 31.62
C ASP A 558 20.06 -25.61 30.65
N CYS A 559 20.51 -24.39 30.33
CA CYS A 559 19.89 -23.49 29.36
C CYS A 559 20.51 -23.61 27.95
N LEU A 560 21.50 -24.47 27.72
CA LEU A 560 22.18 -24.59 26.42
C LEU A 560 21.35 -25.31 25.35
N GLU A 561 20.52 -26.26 25.76
CA GLU A 561 19.78 -27.15 24.86
C GLU A 561 18.28 -27.11 25.12
N GLY A 562 17.49 -27.31 24.06
CA GLY A 562 16.03 -27.41 24.13
C GLY A 562 15.25 -26.10 24.12
N GLY A 563 15.87 -24.99 23.70
CA GLY A 563 15.14 -23.74 23.49
C GLY A 563 14.31 -23.71 22.20
N ASP A 564 13.30 -22.85 22.17
CA ASP A 564 12.48 -22.55 20.99
C ASP A 564 13.00 -21.31 20.24
N PRO A 565 13.48 -21.42 18.99
CA PRO A 565 13.98 -20.28 18.22
C PRO A 565 12.93 -19.19 17.92
N GLU A 566 11.64 -19.53 17.79
CA GLU A 566 10.58 -18.53 17.59
C GLU A 566 10.36 -17.71 18.86
N MET A 567 10.34 -18.36 20.02
CA MET A 567 10.27 -17.67 21.32
C MET A 567 11.54 -16.86 21.57
N GLY A 568 12.72 -17.39 21.23
CA GLY A 568 13.98 -16.66 21.33
C GLY A 568 14.03 -15.41 20.46
N LYS A 569 13.46 -15.46 19.25
CA LYS A 569 13.29 -14.28 18.40
C LYS A 569 12.38 -13.24 19.05
N ASN A 570 11.28 -13.68 19.67
CA ASN A 570 10.41 -12.77 20.42
C ASN A 570 11.13 -12.13 21.61
N VAL A 571 11.95 -12.90 22.34
CA VAL A 571 12.80 -12.38 23.41
C VAL A 571 13.75 -11.31 22.87
N PHE A 572 14.46 -11.61 21.79
CA PHE A 572 15.39 -10.68 21.14
C PHE A 572 14.71 -9.35 20.71
N MET A 573 13.47 -9.43 20.19
CA MET A 573 12.78 -8.30 19.58
C MET A 573 11.89 -7.49 20.54
N ARG A 574 11.28 -8.15 21.54
CA ARG A 574 10.13 -7.61 22.27
C ARG A 574 10.25 -7.68 23.79
N ASN A 575 11.09 -8.55 24.36
CA ASN A 575 11.18 -8.71 25.81
C ASN A 575 11.67 -7.42 26.47
N ILE A 576 10.93 -6.90 27.45
CA ILE A 576 11.19 -5.60 28.10
C ILE A 576 12.53 -5.58 28.84
N SER A 577 12.89 -6.68 29.50
CA SER A 577 14.14 -6.83 30.26
C SER A 577 15.36 -7.00 29.36
N GLY A 578 15.18 -7.61 28.18
CA GLY A 578 16.28 -8.01 27.31
C GLY A 578 16.53 -7.17 26.06
N GLN A 579 15.47 -6.66 25.41
CA GLN A 579 15.41 -5.89 24.14
C GLN A 579 16.71 -5.88 23.31
N CYS A 580 17.23 -7.05 22.94
CA CYS A 580 18.55 -7.18 22.31
C CYS A 580 18.66 -6.38 21.00
N VAL A 581 17.54 -6.21 20.29
CA VAL A 581 17.42 -5.38 19.07
C VAL A 581 17.80 -3.90 19.27
N ARG A 582 17.73 -3.37 20.51
CA ARG A 582 18.14 -1.99 20.81
C ARG A 582 19.63 -1.76 20.67
N CYS A 583 20.42 -2.82 20.81
CA CYS A 583 21.87 -2.75 20.70
C CYS A 583 22.39 -3.51 19.48
N HIS A 584 21.72 -4.59 19.09
CA HIS A 584 22.19 -5.53 18.08
C HIS A 584 21.30 -5.57 16.85
N LYS A 585 21.92 -5.84 15.71
CA LYS A 585 21.27 -6.36 14.49
C LYS A 585 21.43 -7.87 14.46
N TYR A 586 20.44 -8.57 13.92
CA TYR A 586 20.54 -10.00 13.63
C TYR A 586 20.54 -10.31 12.13
N GLU A 587 20.34 -9.31 11.27
CA GLU A 587 20.42 -9.41 9.81
C GLU A 587 21.65 -8.66 9.25
N LYS A 588 22.13 -9.04 8.06
CA LYS A 588 23.22 -8.31 7.37
C LYS A 588 22.91 -6.83 7.17
N ARG A 589 21.68 -6.55 6.73
CA ARG A 589 21.08 -5.21 6.62
C ARG A 589 19.64 -5.34 7.08
N GLY A 590 19.30 -4.69 8.18
CA GLY A 590 17.99 -4.83 8.81
C GLY A 590 17.83 -3.90 10.00
N PRO A 591 16.66 -3.92 10.65
CA PRO A 591 16.37 -3.13 11.84
C PRO A 591 17.30 -3.53 13.01
N GLY A 592 17.59 -2.56 13.89
CA GLY A 592 18.49 -2.71 15.04
C GLY A 592 19.58 -1.65 15.09
N SER A 593 20.28 -1.55 16.22
CA SER A 593 21.33 -0.55 16.45
C SER A 593 22.74 -1.05 16.10
N ILE A 594 23.71 -0.13 16.10
CA ILE A 594 25.15 -0.42 15.94
C ILE A 594 25.93 -0.24 17.25
N ILE A 595 25.22 -0.09 18.37
CA ILE A 595 25.82 0.02 19.71
C ILE A 595 26.57 -1.26 20.08
N GLY A 596 26.00 -2.42 19.75
CA GLY A 596 26.63 -3.73 19.90
C GLY A 596 27.02 -4.35 18.55
N PRO A 597 27.83 -5.43 18.57
CA PRO A 597 28.21 -6.14 17.35
C PRO A 597 27.01 -6.71 16.60
N ASN A 598 27.11 -6.78 15.26
CA ASN A 598 26.09 -7.45 14.45
C ASN A 598 26.16 -8.97 14.67
N LEU A 599 25.03 -9.57 15.03
CA LEU A 599 24.90 -10.98 15.39
C LEU A 599 24.52 -11.89 14.21
N TRP A 600 24.44 -11.35 12.99
CA TRP A 600 24.10 -12.09 11.76
C TRP A 600 24.82 -13.42 11.56
N LYS A 601 26.05 -13.58 12.10
CA LYS A 601 26.85 -14.82 12.01
C LYS A 601 27.15 -15.45 13.37
N VAL A 602 26.48 -15.02 14.43
CA VAL A 602 26.85 -15.43 15.79
C VAL A 602 26.59 -16.92 16.03
N GLY A 603 25.66 -17.54 15.29
CA GLY A 603 25.35 -18.97 15.37
C GLY A 603 26.50 -19.88 14.96
N GLN A 604 27.56 -19.34 14.33
CA GLN A 604 28.79 -20.08 14.03
C GLN A 604 29.71 -20.25 15.27
N ARG A 605 29.41 -19.58 16.39
CA ARG A 605 30.15 -19.70 17.64
C ARG A 605 29.66 -20.88 18.47
N ASP A 606 30.51 -21.36 19.37
CA ASP A 606 30.13 -22.39 20.34
C ASP A 606 28.96 -21.91 21.23
N PRO A 607 27.94 -22.73 21.51
CA PRO A 607 26.83 -22.35 22.38
C PRO A 607 27.26 -21.88 23.78
N ARG A 608 28.36 -22.40 24.34
CA ARG A 608 28.90 -21.95 25.62
C ARG A 608 29.50 -20.55 25.51
N TYR A 609 30.06 -20.18 24.36
CA TYR A 609 30.49 -18.80 24.10
C TYR A 609 29.29 -17.85 24.07
N LEU A 610 28.17 -18.26 23.48
CA LEU A 610 26.93 -17.47 23.51
C LEU A 610 26.44 -17.28 24.94
N LEU A 611 26.40 -18.36 25.72
CA LEU A 611 25.99 -18.32 27.11
C LEU A 611 26.92 -17.44 27.96
N GLU A 612 28.24 -17.56 27.80
CA GLU A 612 29.21 -16.70 28.50
C GLU A 612 29.00 -15.23 28.12
N SER A 613 28.81 -14.92 26.84
CA SER A 613 28.55 -13.55 26.39
C SER A 613 27.28 -12.96 26.99
N ILE A 614 26.26 -13.80 27.25
CA ILE A 614 24.97 -13.39 27.81
C ILE A 614 25.04 -13.21 29.34
N ILE A 615 25.69 -14.15 30.04
CA ILE A 615 25.73 -14.18 31.51
C ILE A 615 26.86 -13.32 32.07
N ALA A 616 28.03 -13.35 31.44
CA ALA A 616 29.25 -12.66 31.85
C ALA A 616 29.83 -11.81 30.71
N PRO A 617 29.10 -10.75 30.25
CA PRO A 617 29.48 -9.95 29.07
C PRO A 617 30.81 -9.19 29.21
N GLN A 618 31.36 -9.08 30.42
CA GLN A 618 32.67 -8.49 30.70
C GLN A 618 33.83 -9.48 30.51
N ALA A 619 33.57 -10.79 30.43
CA ALA A 619 34.60 -11.82 30.29
C ALA A 619 35.33 -11.72 28.94
N THR A 620 34.58 -11.51 27.86
CA THR A 620 35.11 -11.30 26.51
C THR A 620 34.39 -10.15 25.82
N ILE A 621 35.11 -9.03 25.62
CA ILE A 621 34.57 -7.88 24.88
C ILE A 621 35.02 -7.96 23.42
N THR A 622 34.06 -7.89 22.50
CA THR A 622 34.36 -7.88 21.05
C THR A 622 35.15 -6.62 20.70
N LYS A 623 36.21 -6.77 19.89
CA LYS A 623 37.04 -5.65 19.44
C LYS A 623 36.18 -4.51 18.87
N ASN A 624 36.51 -3.26 19.25
CA ASN A 624 35.80 -2.04 18.85
C ASN A 624 34.36 -1.93 19.38
N PHE A 625 34.07 -2.54 20.52
CA PHE A 625 32.81 -2.37 21.25
C PHE A 625 33.08 -2.20 22.75
N GLY A 626 32.15 -1.58 23.46
CA GLY A 626 32.25 -1.25 24.88
C GLY A 626 32.45 0.24 25.13
N ASN A 627 32.32 0.65 26.38
CA ASN A 627 32.49 2.02 26.83
C ASN A 627 33.90 2.20 27.39
N ILE A 628 34.52 3.33 27.11
CA ILE A 628 35.82 3.71 27.69
C ILE A 628 35.76 5.17 28.14
N SER A 629 36.42 5.46 29.26
CA SER A 629 36.66 6.82 29.74
C SER A 629 38.12 7.18 29.48
N ILE A 630 38.36 8.36 28.91
CA ILE A 630 39.67 8.88 28.57
C ILE A 630 39.87 10.21 29.29
N ASP A 631 40.91 10.27 30.12
CA ASP A 631 41.31 11.49 30.82
C ASP A 631 42.34 12.21 29.94
N LEU A 632 42.05 13.45 29.58
CA LEU A 632 42.95 14.28 28.77
C LEU A 632 43.91 15.09 29.65
N LYS A 633 45.04 15.48 29.08
CA LYS A 633 46.07 16.30 29.75
C LYS A 633 45.60 17.70 30.11
N ASP A 634 44.55 18.21 29.47
CA ASP A 634 43.91 19.48 29.80
C ASP A 634 42.97 19.39 31.01
N GLY A 635 42.84 18.19 31.61
CA GLY A 635 41.99 17.92 32.77
C GLY A 635 40.55 17.54 32.42
N SER A 636 40.17 17.50 31.14
CA SER A 636 38.84 17.05 30.73
C SER A 636 38.74 15.53 30.62
N ILE A 637 37.55 14.98 30.87
CA ILE A 637 37.27 13.54 30.77
C ILE A 637 36.25 13.32 29.65
N ILE A 638 36.57 12.40 28.74
CA ILE A 638 35.71 12.02 27.61
C ILE A 638 35.35 10.54 27.75
N SER A 639 34.06 10.26 27.84
CA SER A 639 33.51 8.90 27.83
C SER A 639 32.70 8.63 26.58
N GLY A 640 32.82 7.44 25.99
CA GLY A 640 32.05 7.08 24.81
C GLY A 640 32.28 5.65 24.31
N LEU A 641 31.53 5.28 23.27
CA LEU A 641 31.63 3.97 22.64
C LEU A 641 32.98 3.81 21.95
N PHE A 642 33.80 2.88 22.42
CA PHE A 642 35.11 2.62 21.83
C PHE A 642 34.96 2.05 20.42
N SER A 643 35.33 2.83 19.40
CA SER A 643 35.20 2.45 17.98
C SER A 643 36.52 1.89 17.40
N GLY A 644 37.64 2.13 18.08
CA GLY A 644 38.93 1.52 17.76
C GLY A 644 40.13 2.39 18.13
N GLU A 645 41.31 1.79 18.10
CA GLU A 645 42.59 2.44 18.38
C GLU A 645 43.53 2.23 17.18
N GLY A 646 44.04 3.33 16.64
CA GLY A 646 45.04 3.35 15.57
C GLY A 646 46.40 3.81 16.06
N ALA A 647 47.37 3.91 15.15
CA ALA A 647 48.75 4.30 15.48
C ALA A 647 48.85 5.68 16.15
N ASN A 648 47.93 6.60 15.82
CA ASN A 648 48.02 8.01 16.23
C ASN A 648 46.96 8.41 17.28
N GLY A 649 46.03 7.52 17.65
CA GLY A 649 44.98 7.88 18.60
C GLY A 649 43.83 6.89 18.72
N ILE A 650 42.86 7.24 19.56
CA ILE A 650 41.66 6.49 19.88
C ILE A 650 40.43 7.16 19.25
N THR A 651 39.53 6.36 18.67
CA THR A 651 38.25 6.85 18.13
C THR A 651 37.10 6.39 19.01
N LEU A 652 36.28 7.35 19.43
CA LEU A 652 35.03 7.11 20.15
C LEU A 652 33.84 7.45 19.24
N TYR A 653 32.80 6.63 19.27
CA TYR A 653 31.52 6.93 18.63
C TYR A 653 30.60 7.61 19.65
N ASP A 654 30.04 8.76 19.29
CA ASP A 654 29.04 9.45 20.09
C ASP A 654 27.64 9.15 19.53
N SER A 655 26.86 8.39 20.30
CA SER A 655 25.49 8.01 19.94
C SER A 655 24.50 9.18 19.92
N THR A 656 24.81 10.29 20.59
CA THR A 656 23.93 11.48 20.63
C THR A 656 24.11 12.35 19.39
N SER A 657 25.35 12.57 18.95
CA SER A 657 25.63 13.31 17.70
C SER A 657 25.65 12.44 16.44
N GLY A 658 25.75 11.11 16.58
CA GLY A 658 25.89 10.19 15.47
C GLY A 658 27.24 10.28 14.76
N SER A 659 28.27 10.80 15.43
CA SER A 659 29.58 11.10 14.84
C SER A 659 30.74 10.42 15.59
N ASN A 660 31.87 10.25 14.90
CA ASN A 660 33.11 9.74 15.51
C ASN A 660 33.96 10.91 16.02
N LYS A 661 34.45 10.80 17.25
CA LYS A 661 35.43 11.70 17.86
C LYS A 661 36.79 11.02 17.92
N PHE A 662 37.78 11.60 17.27
CA PHE A 662 39.17 11.14 17.31
C PHE A 662 39.95 11.89 18.41
N ILE A 663 40.72 11.15 19.20
CA ILE A 663 41.55 11.67 20.30
C ILE A 663 42.99 11.22 20.05
N ASN A 664 43.92 12.17 19.96
CA ASN A 664 45.33 11.88 19.70
C ASN A 664 45.98 11.28 20.96
N HIS A 665 46.85 10.28 20.80
CA HIS A 665 47.60 9.70 21.93
C HIS A 665 48.41 10.74 22.71
N GLY A 666 48.87 11.80 22.03
CA GLY A 666 49.59 12.90 22.67
C GLY A 666 48.77 13.67 23.71
N ASP A 667 47.45 13.65 23.60
CA ASP A 667 46.53 14.41 24.46
C ASP A 667 46.00 13.57 25.64
N ILE A 668 46.24 12.25 25.63
CA ILE A 668 45.74 11.31 26.64
C ILE A 668 46.67 11.30 27.86
N SER A 669 46.09 11.48 29.04
CA SER A 669 46.75 11.34 30.34
C SER A 669 46.58 9.91 30.88
N ALA A 670 45.35 9.43 30.93
CA ALA A 670 45.00 8.08 31.37
C ALA A 670 43.75 7.57 30.64
N ARG A 671 43.51 6.26 30.69
CA ARG A 671 42.29 5.63 30.15
C ARG A 671 41.81 4.51 31.05
N SER A 672 40.50 4.33 31.12
CA SER A 672 39.90 3.17 31.78
C SER A 672 40.11 1.89 30.96
N GLN A 673 39.88 0.74 31.59
CA GLN A 673 39.58 -0.47 30.82
C GLN A 673 38.26 -0.29 30.06
N VAL A 674 38.13 -1.00 28.94
CA VAL A 674 36.87 -1.04 28.20
C VAL A 674 35.86 -1.86 29.01
N VAL A 675 34.69 -1.28 29.26
CA VAL A 675 33.60 -1.91 30.01
C VAL A 675 32.49 -2.30 29.03
N SER A 676 31.97 -3.51 29.15
CA SER A 676 30.85 -3.97 28.32
C SER A 676 29.59 -3.18 28.63
N ILE A 677 28.86 -2.80 27.59
CA ILE A 677 27.57 -2.08 27.72
C ILE A 677 26.42 -3.09 27.85
N MET A 678 26.67 -4.34 27.50
CA MET A 678 25.71 -5.42 27.69
C MET A 678 25.60 -5.72 29.19
N PRO A 679 24.40 -5.64 29.79
CA PRO A 679 24.21 -6.02 31.18
C PRO A 679 24.29 -7.54 31.32
N PRO A 680 24.63 -8.05 32.51
CA PRO A 680 24.67 -9.50 32.75
C PRO A 680 23.24 -10.05 32.81
N MET A 681 22.80 -10.67 31.71
CA MET A 681 21.39 -10.98 31.47
C MET A 681 20.85 -12.07 32.40
N GLY A 682 21.72 -12.86 33.02
CA GLY A 682 21.34 -13.86 34.04
C GLY A 682 20.63 -13.26 35.27
N ALA A 683 20.80 -11.95 35.51
CA ALA A 683 20.09 -11.22 36.57
C ALA A 683 18.77 -10.57 36.09
N LEU A 684 18.52 -10.53 34.78
CA LEU A 684 17.43 -9.76 34.16
C LEU A 684 16.40 -10.64 33.45
N MET A 685 16.75 -11.87 33.11
CA MET A 685 15.93 -12.78 32.31
C MET A 685 15.73 -14.10 33.04
N GLU A 686 14.60 -14.75 32.76
CA GLU A 686 14.35 -16.10 33.22
C GLU A 686 15.18 -17.12 32.43
N ARG A 687 15.46 -18.27 33.04
CA ARG A 687 16.26 -19.34 32.42
C ARG A 687 15.67 -19.84 31.10
N ILE A 688 14.35 -19.94 31.02
CA ILE A 688 13.67 -20.34 29.79
C ILE A 688 13.86 -19.31 28.67
N GLU A 689 13.83 -18.02 28.99
CA GLU A 689 14.07 -16.95 28.04
C GLU A 689 15.52 -16.95 27.54
N ILE A 690 16.49 -17.22 28.42
CA ILE A 690 17.91 -17.37 28.07
C ILE A 690 18.10 -18.58 27.15
N ARG A 691 17.49 -19.72 27.48
CA ARG A 691 17.54 -20.94 26.66
C ARG A 691 16.96 -20.71 25.27
N ASP A 692 15.78 -20.11 25.18
CA ASP A 692 15.12 -19.81 23.91
C ASP A 692 15.91 -18.80 23.10
N LEU A 693 16.46 -17.76 23.75
CA LEU A 693 17.36 -16.79 23.10
C LEU A 693 18.60 -17.47 22.51
N ILE A 694 19.26 -18.38 23.25
CA ILE A 694 20.40 -19.15 22.74
C ILE A 694 19.99 -19.99 21.52
N ALA A 695 18.82 -20.64 21.57
CA ALA A 695 18.32 -21.41 20.43
C ALA A 695 18.10 -20.54 19.20
N PHE A 696 17.56 -19.32 19.35
CA PHE A 696 17.44 -18.35 18.26
C PHE A 696 18.81 -17.89 17.74
N LEU A 697 19.75 -17.51 18.62
CA LEU A 697 21.06 -17.04 18.19
C LEU A 697 21.85 -18.11 17.42
N ARG A 698 21.65 -19.38 17.76
CA ARG A 698 22.23 -20.53 17.04
C ARG A 698 21.71 -20.67 15.60
N THR A 699 20.56 -20.09 15.25
CA THR A 699 20.05 -20.10 13.87
C THR A 699 20.68 -19.03 12.98
N LEU A 700 21.45 -18.09 13.56
CA LEU A 700 22.06 -16.97 12.84
C LEU A 700 23.43 -17.39 12.23
N ASP A 701 23.38 -18.19 11.17
CA ASP A 701 24.56 -18.73 10.47
C ASP A 701 25.08 -17.80 9.35
N GLY A 702 24.33 -16.76 9.02
CA GLY A 702 24.68 -15.72 8.07
C GLY A 702 24.17 -15.92 6.64
N GLN A 703 23.15 -16.78 6.46
CA GLN A 703 22.43 -17.00 5.20
C GLN A 703 21.21 -16.10 5.04
#